data_AF-K0KPU5-F1
#
_entry.id   AF-K0KPU5-F1
#
_cell.length_a   1.000
_cell.length_b   1.000
_cell.length_c   1.000
_cell.angle_alpha   90.00
_cell.angle_beta   90.00
_cell.angle_gamma   90.00
#
_symmetry.space_group_name_H-M   'P 1'
#
loop_
_entity.id
_entity.type
_entity.pdbx_description
1 polymer ?
#
loop_
_entity_poly.entity_id
_entity_poly.type
_entity_poly.pdbx_seq_one_letter_code
_entity_poly.pdbx_strand_id
1 'polypeptide(L)'
;MNAVNQGLRYLQSLKHVLGGRVQFNKRFINLNVFIFALVLIIVLQCLYSYNSSSKNGSELFLLKNEVYSSTYDKLIDQYSPKELKNFNFEKKCNLYFEQLHKQNSNWMFNNYDTKGYDDNYINFQDFLNFKKKAEPNMEFNEKTLIELEKEFNQKSFDSVKVDKSIVDAVSTLRIFSKCFVESNEGFQSSSKNYISSFLQDDEKVESEANSKHELCHDTEARIFPWLTFVQPTFKRWDGEVVLGPPDLSSSTNAQYGDSRTDLSSGSGSGSDSGSGAKLFKRARRSCFMKNWKESINGRGIVISASDGQVDELKRLALILRALNNDLPIQVVHKGDLSEANQNQLIDVFRKPINHDQLPLSSDKLDSNQTPRFPPQDLWFVNVQNSIKDEYGNYFHKYANKLIAYFFNSFEDMLLIDTDTVPFVDLRSIFELPGFVNKGAFFFQDRQLRGSNTENQVNYFKRLFPSKLDTYFFNIPQVTDFTLKNRFIGGLRNHFMESGVVAIKRTSHFSGMLSAIQLNFWSITAKKIHGDKELFWLGQSIAGNENYEFNALGAASVGELTPQENKLFGKTSANELCSNHPGHINGYDNQTLLWMNSGFSYCKNTRAAQFDHGKPLYKQFNAEQLEKKYKGITVIRAGVVPPAQEIDGSNDQSNADKGWNDEHRYCMSYTWCAYDSIGSMSKPEEKGLVVNFGEEQSRVFDFFGDLWLKGLREDKPKEV
;
A
#
# COMPACT_ATOMS: atom_id res chain seq x y z
N MET A 1 24.00 27.46 28.09
CA MET A 1 24.27 27.54 29.55
C MET A 1 25.26 28.63 29.96
N ASN A 2 26.24 29.04 29.13
CA ASN A 2 27.27 30.02 29.54
C ASN A 2 26.81 31.49 29.71
N ALA A 3 25.81 31.96 28.95
CA ALA A 3 25.35 33.36 29.04
C ALA A 3 24.56 33.66 30.33
N VAL A 4 23.81 32.69 30.84
CA VAL A 4 22.99 32.83 32.06
C VAL A 4 23.88 32.92 33.31
N ASN A 5 24.98 32.16 33.34
CA ASN A 5 25.94 32.19 34.44
C ASN A 5 26.79 33.48 34.46
N GLN A 6 27.03 34.12 33.30
CA GLN A 6 27.67 35.45 33.25
C GLN A 6 26.72 36.55 33.74
N GLY A 7 25.43 36.50 33.41
CA GLY A 7 24.42 37.45 33.90
C GLY A 7 24.24 37.41 35.43
N LEU A 8 24.26 36.22 36.03
CA LEU A 8 24.15 36.04 37.48
C LEU A 8 25.38 36.57 38.25
N ARG A 9 26.58 36.48 37.68
CA ARG A 9 27.80 37.06 38.26
C ARG A 9 27.82 38.58 38.22
N TYR A 10 27.24 39.19 37.18
CA TYR A 10 27.11 40.65 37.06
C TYR A 10 26.08 41.23 38.04
N LEU A 11 25.00 40.48 38.32
CA LEU A 11 24.01 40.88 39.33
C LEU A 11 24.53 40.72 40.77
N GLN A 12 25.47 39.81 41.01
CA GLN A 12 26.14 39.66 42.31
C GLN A 12 27.17 40.78 42.59
N SER A 13 27.84 41.31 41.57
CA SER A 13 28.81 42.41 41.74
C SER A 13 28.15 43.77 42.03
N LEU A 14 26.92 43.99 41.56
CA LEU A 14 26.10 45.18 41.89
C LEU A 14 25.71 45.28 43.37
N LYS A 15 25.74 44.16 44.10
CA LYS A 15 25.42 44.09 45.53
C LYS A 15 26.52 44.70 46.42
N HIS A 16 27.74 44.87 45.90
CA HIS A 16 28.86 45.48 46.62
C HIS A 16 28.95 47.00 46.44
N VAL A 17 28.25 47.58 45.44
CA VAL A 17 28.31 49.01 45.11
C VAL A 17 27.24 49.83 45.84
N LEU A 18 26.14 49.20 46.27
CA LEU A 18 25.09 49.86 47.04
C LEU A 18 25.22 49.48 48.52
N GLY A 19 26.00 50.29 49.23
CA GLY A 19 26.22 50.21 50.68
C GLY A 19 24.92 50.02 51.45
N GLY A 20 25.00 49.18 52.49
CA GLY A 20 23.85 48.65 53.22
C GLY A 20 22.90 49.72 53.75
N ARG A 21 21.62 49.61 53.34
CA ARG A 21 20.39 49.70 54.17
C ARG A 21 19.16 49.79 53.26
N VAL A 22 18.73 48.66 52.69
CA VAL A 22 17.32 48.48 52.28
C VAL A 22 16.95 47.01 52.42
N GLN A 23 15.99 46.69 53.29
CA GLN A 23 15.35 45.37 53.30
C GLN A 23 14.32 45.31 52.17
N PHE A 24 14.66 44.65 51.07
CA PHE A 24 13.69 44.36 50.00
C PHE A 24 12.99 43.02 50.26
N ASN A 25 11.67 43.03 50.17
CA ASN A 25 10.81 41.87 50.36
C ASN A 25 11.00 40.86 49.19
N LYS A 26 11.58 39.68 49.48
CA LYS A 26 11.99 38.66 48.47
C LYS A 26 10.87 38.21 47.52
N ARG A 27 9.58 38.30 47.94
CA ARG A 27 8.44 37.94 47.07
C ARG A 27 8.22 38.94 45.92
N PHE A 28 8.54 40.22 46.11
CA PHE A 28 8.32 41.25 45.10
C PHE A 28 9.39 41.24 44.00
N ILE A 29 10.63 40.86 44.34
CA ILE A 29 11.72 40.69 43.36
C ILE A 29 11.45 39.47 42.46
N ASN A 30 10.98 38.35 43.03
CA ASN A 30 10.69 37.16 42.23
C ASN A 30 9.52 37.37 41.25
N LEU A 31 8.48 38.13 41.65
CA LEU A 31 7.36 38.42 40.76
C LEU A 31 7.79 39.35 39.61
N ASN A 32 8.55 40.41 39.88
CA ASN A 32 9.04 41.31 38.84
C ASN A 32 10.07 40.66 37.91
N VAL A 33 10.94 39.79 38.42
CA VAL A 33 11.86 38.99 37.58
C VAL A 33 11.10 38.00 36.72
N PHE A 34 10.06 37.36 37.26
CA PHE A 34 9.21 36.44 36.50
C PHE A 34 8.42 37.17 35.41
N ILE A 35 7.81 38.32 35.72
CA ILE A 35 7.11 39.16 34.74
C ILE A 35 8.09 39.66 33.68
N PHE A 36 9.29 40.10 34.07
CA PHE A 36 10.31 40.55 33.12
C PHE A 36 10.78 39.42 32.19
N ALA A 37 10.98 38.20 32.72
CA ALA A 37 11.31 37.03 31.91
C ALA A 37 10.17 36.65 30.97
N LEU A 38 8.91 36.72 31.43
CA LEU A 38 7.73 36.42 30.62
C LEU A 38 7.56 37.44 29.49
N VAL A 39 7.73 38.73 29.79
CA VAL A 39 7.71 39.82 28.81
C VAL A 39 8.87 39.67 27.82
N LEU A 40 10.07 39.29 28.28
CA LEU A 40 11.20 39.02 27.38
C LEU A 40 10.92 37.85 26.44
N ILE A 41 10.28 36.78 26.93
CA ILE A 41 9.86 35.64 26.10
C ILE A 41 8.81 36.06 25.07
N ILE A 42 7.81 36.84 25.48
CA ILE A 42 6.77 37.35 24.59
C ILE A 42 7.37 38.31 23.55
N VAL A 43 8.27 39.21 23.94
CA VAL A 43 8.96 40.12 23.03
C VAL A 43 9.88 39.35 22.07
N LEU A 44 10.58 38.31 22.53
CA LEU A 44 11.36 37.43 21.67
C LEU A 44 10.47 36.63 20.71
N GLN A 45 9.30 36.16 21.14
CA GLN A 45 8.31 35.48 20.28
C GLN A 45 7.69 36.45 19.25
N CYS A 46 7.39 37.69 19.65
CA CYS A 46 6.89 38.73 18.76
C CYS A 46 7.96 39.19 17.76
N LEU A 47 9.22 39.35 18.19
CA LEU A 47 10.35 39.66 17.30
C LEU A 47 10.67 38.50 16.36
N TYR A 48 10.53 37.25 16.81
CA TYR A 48 10.65 36.06 15.97
C TYR A 48 9.52 35.98 14.94
N SER A 49 8.27 36.24 15.33
CA SER A 49 7.13 36.36 14.41
C SER A 49 7.28 37.53 13.42
N TYR A 50 7.81 38.67 13.86
CA TYR A 50 8.00 39.85 13.02
C TYR A 50 9.15 39.68 12.01
N ASN A 51 10.26 39.04 12.41
CA ASN A 51 11.33 38.66 11.49
C ASN A 51 10.93 37.51 10.56
N SER A 52 10.06 36.59 11.00
CA SER A 52 9.47 35.55 10.15
C SER A 52 8.55 36.11 9.06
N SER A 53 7.96 37.31 9.26
CA SER A 53 7.03 37.91 8.30
C SER A 53 7.70 38.85 7.28
N SER A 54 8.98 39.22 7.44
CA SER A 54 9.65 40.22 6.56
C SER A 54 10.87 39.71 5.79
N LYS A 55 11.17 38.40 5.82
CA LYS A 55 12.16 37.78 4.94
C LYS A 55 11.51 36.72 4.04
N ASN A 56 11.24 37.09 2.79
CA ASN A 56 11.03 36.16 1.67
C ASN A 56 12.35 35.47 1.28
N GLY A 57 13.01 34.82 2.25
CA GLY A 57 14.11 33.90 2.04
C GLY A 57 13.73 32.59 2.70
N SER A 58 13.49 31.55 1.91
CA SER A 58 13.18 30.21 2.42
C SER A 58 14.41 29.61 3.11
N GLU A 59 14.62 29.93 4.38
CA GLU A 59 15.64 29.28 5.21
C GLU A 59 15.19 27.82 5.48
N LEU A 60 16.02 26.87 5.07
CA LEU A 60 15.81 25.44 5.33
C LEU A 60 16.44 25.10 6.68
N PHE A 61 15.62 24.72 7.66
CA PHE A 61 16.07 24.25 8.97
C PHE A 61 16.05 22.72 9.02
N LEU A 62 17.24 22.13 9.04
CA LEU A 62 17.45 20.70 9.29
C LEU A 62 17.80 20.49 10.77
N LEU A 63 17.06 19.62 11.44
CA LEU A 63 17.43 19.19 12.78
C LEU A 63 18.59 18.20 12.71
N LYS A 64 19.47 18.19 13.72
CA LYS A 64 20.64 17.28 13.80
C LYS A 64 20.28 15.79 13.68
N ASN A 65 19.03 15.42 13.98
CA ASN A 65 18.55 14.03 13.98
C ASN A 65 17.66 13.71 12.77
N GLU A 66 17.53 14.61 11.79
CA GLU A 66 16.78 14.31 10.57
C GLU A 66 17.49 13.26 9.72
N VAL A 67 16.72 12.34 9.17
CA VAL A 67 17.22 11.23 8.35
C VAL A 67 16.94 11.55 6.89
N TYR A 68 17.99 11.54 6.07
CA TYR A 68 17.93 11.85 4.63
C TYR A 68 19.09 11.15 3.89
N SER A 69 19.09 11.19 2.55
CA SER A 69 20.13 10.55 1.72
C SER A 69 21.53 11.12 1.93
N SER A 70 22.56 10.26 2.05
CA SER A 70 23.97 10.68 2.22
C SER A 70 24.53 11.42 0.99
N THR A 71 23.89 11.25 -0.17
CA THR A 71 24.21 12.01 -1.38
C THR A 71 23.97 13.50 -1.19
N TYR A 72 22.96 13.89 -0.39
CA TYR A 72 22.71 15.31 -0.11
C TYR A 72 23.82 15.98 0.68
N ASP A 73 24.45 15.28 1.64
CA ASP A 73 25.56 15.85 2.43
C ASP A 73 26.66 16.35 1.50
N LYS A 74 27.05 15.54 0.51
CA LYS A 74 28.10 15.92 -0.44
C LYS A 74 27.67 17.00 -1.44
N LEU A 75 26.39 17.05 -1.80
CA LEU A 75 25.88 18.13 -2.64
C LEU A 75 25.90 19.46 -1.89
N ILE A 76 25.49 19.47 -0.62
CA ILE A 76 25.44 20.66 0.23
C ILE A 76 26.85 21.14 0.61
N ASP A 77 27.82 20.21 0.72
CA ASP A 77 29.24 20.56 0.90
C ASP A 77 29.82 21.30 -0.32
N GLN A 78 29.33 20.99 -1.53
CA GLN A 78 29.84 21.54 -2.79
C GLN A 78 29.11 22.80 -3.25
N TYR A 79 27.82 22.90 -2.96
CA TYR A 79 26.94 23.95 -3.45
C TYR A 79 26.05 24.44 -2.30
N SER A 80 25.87 25.76 -2.19
CA SER A 80 24.95 26.28 -1.18
C SER A 80 23.51 25.78 -1.45
N PRO A 81 22.68 25.56 -0.41
CA PRO A 81 21.28 25.15 -0.60
C PRO A 81 20.47 26.10 -1.49
N LYS A 82 20.84 27.38 -1.54
CA LYS A 82 20.21 28.37 -2.43
C LYS A 82 20.61 28.17 -3.88
N GLU A 83 21.87 27.88 -4.16
CA GLU A 83 22.35 27.56 -5.51
C GLU A 83 21.71 26.27 -6.04
N LEU A 84 21.74 25.20 -5.25
CA LEU A 84 21.13 23.92 -5.62
C LEU A 84 19.64 24.06 -5.94
N LYS A 85 18.88 24.81 -5.12
CA LYS A 85 17.45 25.04 -5.36
C LYS A 85 17.18 25.78 -6.67
N ASN A 86 18.06 26.74 -7.02
CA ASN A 86 17.92 27.58 -8.20
C ASN A 86 18.36 26.88 -9.50
N PHE A 87 19.08 25.76 -9.41
CA PHE A 87 19.35 24.95 -10.59
C PHE A 87 18.05 24.42 -11.19
N ASN A 88 18.01 24.39 -12.52
CA ASN A 88 16.88 23.79 -13.22
C ASN A 88 16.71 22.31 -12.81
N PHE A 89 15.50 21.79 -13.00
CA PHE A 89 15.16 20.46 -12.49
C PHE A 89 16.08 19.36 -13.05
N GLU A 90 16.41 19.42 -14.34
CA GLU A 90 17.32 18.50 -14.99
C GLU A 90 18.75 18.52 -14.40
N LYS A 91 19.32 19.71 -14.19
CA LYS A 91 20.65 19.84 -13.59
C LYS A 91 20.68 19.26 -12.18
N LYS A 92 19.60 19.41 -11.40
CA LYS A 92 19.49 18.78 -10.07
C LYS A 92 19.51 17.26 -10.17
N CYS A 93 18.79 16.69 -11.15
CA CYS A 93 18.82 15.24 -11.42
C CYS A 93 20.23 14.76 -11.76
N ASN A 94 20.89 15.39 -12.74
CA ASN A 94 22.24 15.00 -13.15
C ASN A 94 23.24 15.12 -11.99
N LEU A 95 23.23 16.23 -11.25
CA LEU A 95 24.12 16.43 -10.11
C LEU A 95 23.93 15.36 -9.02
N TYR A 96 22.69 14.96 -8.72
CA TYR A 96 22.44 13.92 -7.72
C TYR A 96 23.04 12.58 -8.14
N PHE A 97 22.75 12.11 -9.35
CA PHE A 97 23.25 10.81 -9.81
C PHE A 97 24.76 10.84 -10.07
N GLU A 98 25.31 11.91 -10.64
CA GLU A 98 26.77 12.07 -10.76
C GLU A 98 27.45 12.02 -9.39
N GLN A 99 26.88 12.69 -8.38
CA GLN A 99 27.43 12.68 -7.03
C GLN A 99 27.34 11.27 -6.41
N LEU A 100 26.25 10.54 -6.64
CA LEU A 100 26.08 9.16 -6.21
C LEU A 100 27.14 8.25 -6.88
N HIS A 101 27.36 8.38 -8.19
CA HIS A 101 28.41 7.64 -8.91
C HIS A 101 29.83 7.99 -8.44
N LYS A 102 30.10 9.27 -8.16
CA LYS A 102 31.39 9.72 -7.61
C LYS A 102 31.66 9.17 -6.22
N GLN A 103 30.63 9.02 -5.38
CA GLN A 103 30.75 8.43 -4.04
C GLN A 103 31.05 6.94 -4.09
N ASN A 104 30.39 6.22 -5.00
CA ASN A 104 30.58 4.78 -5.17
C ASN A 104 30.26 4.38 -6.61
N SER A 105 31.28 4.17 -7.45
CA SER A 105 31.07 3.81 -8.87
C SER A 105 30.31 2.48 -9.07
N ASN A 106 30.34 1.60 -8.07
CA ASN A 106 29.75 0.26 -8.12
C ASN A 106 28.45 0.18 -7.29
N TRP A 107 27.80 1.31 -7.01
CA TRP A 107 26.52 1.29 -6.30
C TRP A 107 25.47 0.52 -7.11
N MET A 108 24.65 -0.23 -6.39
CA MET A 108 23.50 -0.97 -6.92
C MET A 108 22.57 -1.32 -5.74
N PHE A 109 21.28 -1.51 -6.04
CA PHE A 109 20.33 -1.95 -5.03
C PHE A 109 20.57 -3.44 -4.76
N ASN A 110 21.04 -3.74 -3.57
CA ASN A 110 21.28 -5.10 -3.12
C ASN A 110 20.25 -5.51 -2.07
N ASN A 111 20.10 -6.81 -1.84
CA ASN A 111 19.54 -7.27 -0.58
C ASN A 111 20.58 -6.95 0.51
N TYR A 112 20.34 -5.88 1.27
CA TYR A 112 21.27 -5.40 2.28
C TYR A 112 21.57 -6.50 3.30
N ASP A 113 22.86 -6.83 3.51
CA ASP A 113 23.29 -7.84 4.48
C ASP A 113 22.84 -7.44 5.88
N THR A 114 22.03 -8.29 6.51
CA THR A 114 21.47 -8.05 7.84
C THR A 114 22.29 -8.71 8.95
N LYS A 115 23.46 -9.26 8.65
CA LYS A 115 24.32 -9.86 9.67
C LYS A 115 24.75 -8.79 10.68
N GLY A 116 24.43 -9.00 11.95
CA GLY A 116 24.70 -8.03 13.02
C GLY A 116 23.62 -6.95 13.19
N TYR A 117 22.54 -6.95 12.39
CA TYR A 117 21.44 -5.99 12.54
C TYR A 117 20.59 -6.29 13.79
N ASP A 118 20.53 -5.32 14.69
CA ASP A 118 19.68 -5.29 15.88
C ASP A 118 18.48 -4.35 15.67
N ASP A 119 17.27 -4.89 15.78
CA ASP A 119 16.01 -4.15 15.58
C ASP A 119 15.57 -3.34 16.82
N ASN A 120 16.32 -3.44 17.93
CA ASN A 120 15.95 -2.80 19.20
C ASN A 120 16.39 -1.34 19.30
N TYR A 121 17.42 -0.91 18.55
CA TYR A 121 17.92 0.46 18.60
C TYR A 121 18.69 0.83 17.34
N ILE A 122 18.25 1.89 16.66
CA ILE A 122 18.89 2.39 15.44
C ILE A 122 19.54 3.76 15.65
N ASN A 123 19.04 4.56 16.59
CA ASN A 123 19.69 5.79 17.02
C ASN A 123 19.99 5.76 18.53
N PHE A 124 20.80 6.71 19.00
CA PHE A 124 21.19 6.76 20.40
C PHE A 124 20.01 6.97 21.36
N GLN A 125 18.96 7.70 20.95
CA GLN A 125 17.75 7.84 21.77
C GLN A 125 16.99 6.53 21.90
N ASP A 126 16.87 5.75 20.82
CA ASP A 126 16.31 4.40 20.88
C ASP A 126 17.11 3.53 21.86
N PHE A 127 18.44 3.61 21.80
CA PHE A 127 19.33 2.89 22.70
C PHE A 127 19.17 3.31 24.17
N LEU A 128 19.04 4.61 24.44
CA LEU A 128 18.74 5.10 25.78
C LEU A 128 17.38 4.60 26.27
N ASN A 129 16.37 4.59 25.41
CA ASN A 129 15.05 4.07 25.75
C ASN A 129 15.08 2.56 26.00
N PHE A 130 15.84 1.81 25.19
CA PHE A 130 16.10 0.40 25.40
C PHE A 130 16.79 0.16 26.76
N LYS A 131 17.86 0.89 27.07
CA LYS A 131 18.58 0.81 28.34
C LYS A 131 17.70 1.15 29.54
N LYS A 132 16.87 2.18 29.46
CA LYS A 132 15.90 2.52 30.52
C LYS A 132 14.92 1.38 30.80
N LYS A 133 14.48 0.67 29.76
CA LYS A 133 13.56 -0.47 29.89
C LYS A 133 14.28 -1.71 30.43
N ALA A 134 15.49 -2.00 29.94
CA ALA A 134 16.27 -3.17 30.31
C ALA A 134 16.90 -3.07 31.70
N GLU A 135 17.29 -1.86 32.12
CA GLU A 135 18.01 -1.58 33.36
C GLU A 135 17.32 -0.44 34.14
N PRO A 136 16.14 -0.66 34.75
CA PRO A 136 15.33 0.40 35.35
C PRO A 136 15.99 1.18 36.48
N ASN A 137 17.00 0.59 37.13
CA ASN A 137 17.74 1.16 38.25
C ASN A 137 19.01 1.92 37.82
N MET A 138 19.32 2.00 36.52
CA MET A 138 20.49 2.70 36.01
C MET A 138 20.32 4.22 36.13
N GLU A 139 21.30 4.92 36.71
CA GLU A 139 21.31 6.38 36.76
C GLU A 139 21.88 6.99 35.48
N PHE A 140 21.07 7.81 34.80
CA PHE A 140 21.44 8.53 33.56
C PHE A 140 22.08 9.89 33.86
N ASN A 141 23.28 9.87 34.44
CA ASN A 141 24.13 11.04 34.60
C ASN A 141 25.07 11.24 33.39
N GLU A 142 25.78 12.38 33.33
CA GLU A 142 26.65 12.74 32.20
C GLU A 142 27.72 11.67 31.89
N LYS A 143 28.32 11.07 32.93
CA LYS A 143 29.33 10.02 32.77
C LYS A 143 28.71 8.75 32.18
N THR A 144 27.56 8.33 32.70
CA THR A 144 26.82 7.16 32.18
C THR A 144 26.42 7.38 30.72
N LEU A 145 25.94 8.58 30.37
CA LEU A 145 25.55 8.89 28.99
C LEU A 145 26.73 8.78 28.00
N ILE A 146 27.92 9.25 28.37
CA ILE A 146 29.13 9.11 27.54
C ILE A 146 29.52 7.64 27.37
N GLU A 147 29.42 6.83 28.42
CA GLU A 147 29.70 5.39 28.36
C GLU A 147 28.68 4.65 27.48
N LEU A 148 27.39 4.97 27.63
CA LEU A 148 26.32 4.42 26.80
C LEU A 148 26.45 4.83 25.34
N GLU A 149 26.89 6.06 25.05
CA GLU A 149 27.13 6.52 23.68
C GLU A 149 28.26 5.72 23.02
N LYS A 150 29.33 5.41 23.78
CA LYS A 150 30.40 4.52 23.31
C LYS A 150 29.89 3.10 23.09
N GLU A 151 29.09 2.56 24.02
CA GLU A 151 28.49 1.23 23.88
C GLU A 151 27.58 1.15 22.64
N PHE A 152 26.73 2.16 22.44
CA PHE A 152 25.88 2.28 21.26
C PHE A 152 26.71 2.26 19.99
N ASN A 153 27.70 3.16 19.88
CA ASN A 153 28.55 3.26 18.68
C ASN A 153 29.29 1.94 18.36
N GLN A 154 29.61 1.13 19.38
CA GLN A 154 30.21 -0.18 19.18
C GLN A 154 29.20 -1.26 18.75
N LYS A 155 27.99 -1.25 19.31
CA LYS A 155 26.98 -2.30 19.08
C LYS A 155 26.07 -2.06 17.88
N SER A 156 25.75 -0.80 17.58
CA SER A 156 24.77 -0.44 16.55
C SER A 156 25.40 -0.14 15.19
N PHE A 157 26.73 -0.26 15.05
CA PHE A 157 27.45 0.12 13.84
C PHE A 157 26.85 -0.53 12.59
N ASP A 158 26.63 -1.85 12.62
CA ASP A 158 26.04 -2.59 11.50
C ASP A 158 24.57 -2.19 11.28
N SER A 159 23.77 -2.05 12.35
CA SER A 159 22.38 -1.61 12.25
C SER A 159 22.23 -0.24 11.60
N VAL A 160 23.01 0.74 12.06
CA VAL A 160 23.02 2.12 11.54
C VAL A 160 23.43 2.13 10.07
N LYS A 161 24.47 1.38 9.71
CA LYS A 161 24.96 1.29 8.33
C LYS A 161 23.92 0.71 7.39
N VAL A 162 23.25 -0.38 7.80
CA VAL A 162 22.23 -1.03 7.00
C VAL A 162 20.99 -0.14 6.86
N ASP A 163 20.51 0.45 7.96
CA ASP A 163 19.37 1.37 7.94
C ASP A 163 19.64 2.58 7.03
N LYS A 164 20.84 3.17 7.15
CA LYS A 164 21.28 4.27 6.27
C LYS A 164 21.31 3.87 4.80
N SER A 165 21.78 2.66 4.50
CA SER A 165 21.82 2.14 3.13
C SER A 165 20.42 2.00 2.52
N ILE A 166 19.45 1.54 3.33
CA ILE A 166 18.04 1.45 2.90
C ILE A 166 17.45 2.85 2.69
N VAL A 167 17.69 3.80 3.60
CA VAL A 167 17.22 5.19 3.46
C VAL A 167 17.78 5.84 2.18
N ASP A 168 19.07 5.65 1.92
CA ASP A 168 19.74 6.15 0.70
C ASP A 168 19.11 5.53 -0.56
N ALA A 169 18.81 4.23 -0.53
CA ALA A 169 18.18 3.52 -1.63
C ALA A 169 16.77 4.03 -1.92
N VAL A 170 15.91 4.11 -0.90
CA VAL A 170 14.55 4.61 -1.07
C VAL A 170 14.54 6.05 -1.57
N SER A 171 15.41 6.91 -1.03
CA SER A 171 15.55 8.30 -1.51
C SER A 171 15.98 8.33 -2.98
N THR A 172 16.96 7.50 -3.35
CA THR A 172 17.43 7.38 -4.73
C THR A 172 16.33 6.88 -5.67
N LEU A 173 15.50 5.92 -5.25
CA LEU A 173 14.36 5.43 -6.03
C LEU A 173 13.30 6.52 -6.26
N ARG A 174 12.99 7.30 -5.23
CA ARG A 174 12.07 8.44 -5.37
C ARG A 174 12.59 9.46 -6.36
N ILE A 175 13.86 9.85 -6.23
CA ILE A 175 14.49 10.84 -7.09
C ILE A 175 14.59 10.31 -8.51
N PHE A 176 14.93 9.03 -8.70
CA PHE A 176 14.90 8.36 -10.01
C PHE A 176 13.52 8.45 -10.64
N SER A 177 12.47 8.12 -9.88
CA SER A 177 11.09 8.18 -10.36
C SER A 177 10.73 9.61 -10.78
N LYS A 178 11.11 10.60 -9.98
CA LYS A 178 10.84 12.02 -10.28
C LYS A 178 11.60 12.50 -11.52
N CYS A 179 12.87 12.15 -11.64
CA CYS A 179 13.76 12.60 -12.70
C CYS A 179 13.43 11.93 -14.04
N PHE A 180 13.22 10.61 -14.03
CA PHE A 180 13.23 9.81 -15.24
C PHE A 180 11.89 9.15 -15.60
N VAL A 181 10.92 9.07 -14.68
CA VAL A 181 9.64 8.36 -14.89
C VAL A 181 8.42 9.29 -14.88
N GLU A 182 8.40 10.30 -14.01
CA GLU A 182 7.26 11.21 -13.82
C GLU A 182 7.34 12.52 -14.61
N SER A 183 8.51 12.87 -15.13
CA SER A 183 8.73 14.11 -15.86
C SER A 183 7.88 14.16 -17.16
N ASN A 184 6.69 14.75 -17.03
CA ASN A 184 5.72 15.08 -18.09
C ASN A 184 6.09 16.36 -18.85
N GLU A 185 7.25 16.94 -18.59
CA GLU A 185 7.90 17.72 -19.62
C GLU A 185 8.16 16.76 -20.79
N GLY A 186 7.21 16.73 -21.72
CA GLY A 186 7.63 16.81 -23.11
C GLY A 186 8.71 17.88 -23.10
N PHE A 187 9.94 17.47 -23.38
CA PHE A 187 11.05 18.36 -23.70
C PHE A 187 10.66 19.07 -25.01
N GLN A 188 9.58 19.87 -24.96
CA GLN A 188 9.39 20.96 -25.87
C GLN A 188 10.56 21.85 -25.54
N SER A 189 11.52 21.83 -26.46
CA SER A 189 12.29 23.00 -26.84
C SER A 189 11.36 24.21 -26.75
N SER A 190 11.31 24.81 -25.57
CA SER A 190 10.91 26.18 -25.34
C SER A 190 12.15 27.03 -25.61
N SER A 191 12.75 26.77 -26.78
CA SER A 191 13.71 27.63 -27.46
C SER A 191 13.08 28.03 -28.78
N LYS A 192 11.80 28.41 -28.77
CA LYS A 192 11.28 29.36 -29.75
C LYS A 192 11.38 30.75 -29.14
N ASN A 193 12.33 31.49 -29.71
CA ASN A 193 12.61 32.91 -29.57
C ASN A 193 13.44 33.30 -28.34
N TYR A 194 14.75 33.10 -28.43
CA TYR A 194 15.74 34.17 -28.46
C TYR A 194 17.05 33.55 -28.97
N ILE A 195 17.85 34.31 -29.72
CA ILE A 195 19.07 33.91 -30.45
C ILE A 195 18.80 33.44 -31.90
N SER A 196 18.38 34.39 -32.73
CA SER A 196 18.83 34.43 -34.13
C SER A 196 20.20 35.11 -34.18
N SER A 197 21.26 34.39 -33.83
CA SER A 197 22.65 34.63 -34.28
C SER A 197 23.58 33.64 -33.60
N PHE A 198 24.42 32.96 -34.39
CA PHE A 198 25.50 32.02 -34.05
C PHE A 198 25.21 30.57 -34.44
N LEU A 199 25.54 30.29 -35.69
CA LEU A 199 25.72 28.94 -36.25
C LEU A 199 27.02 28.34 -35.69
N GLN A 200 26.91 27.56 -34.61
CA GLN A 200 27.84 26.53 -34.14
C GLN A 200 27.26 25.94 -32.84
N ASP A 201 26.33 24.98 -32.89
CA ASP A 201 25.93 24.23 -31.68
C ASP A 201 25.09 22.94 -31.94
N ASP A 202 25.09 22.36 -33.14
CA ASP A 202 24.36 21.09 -33.37
C ASP A 202 25.05 19.86 -32.73
N GLU A 203 26.39 19.84 -32.59
CA GLU A 203 27.12 18.72 -31.98
C GLU A 203 26.98 18.62 -30.45
N LYS A 204 26.84 19.76 -29.73
CA LYS A 204 26.72 19.74 -28.27
C LYS A 204 25.39 19.19 -27.79
N VAL A 205 24.30 19.58 -28.46
CA VAL A 205 22.93 19.13 -28.12
C VAL A 205 22.79 17.61 -28.27
N GLU A 206 23.44 17.02 -29.28
CA GLU A 206 23.42 15.58 -29.49
C GLU A 206 24.28 14.82 -28.46
N SER A 207 25.40 15.40 -28.02
CA SER A 207 26.26 14.84 -26.97
C SER A 207 25.60 14.82 -25.59
N GLU A 208 24.87 15.88 -25.21
CA GLU A 208 24.18 15.98 -23.92
C GLU A 208 22.96 15.05 -23.86
N ALA A 209 22.22 14.91 -24.97
CA ALA A 209 21.10 13.98 -25.07
C ALA A 209 21.53 12.51 -24.97
N ASN A 210 22.68 12.16 -25.57
CA ASN A 210 23.24 10.80 -25.49
C ASN A 210 23.75 10.49 -24.07
N SER A 211 24.46 11.41 -23.42
CA SER A 211 24.93 11.25 -22.04
C SER A 211 23.76 11.07 -21.04
N LYS A 212 22.67 11.80 -21.23
CA LYS A 212 21.45 11.68 -20.41
C LYS A 212 20.75 10.33 -20.58
N HIS A 213 20.68 9.85 -21.81
CA HIS A 213 20.10 8.55 -22.10
C HIS A 213 20.90 7.45 -21.40
N GLU A 214 22.22 7.51 -21.51
CA GLU A 214 23.13 6.58 -20.83
C GLU A 214 22.98 6.63 -19.30
N LEU A 215 22.85 7.82 -18.72
CA LEU A 215 22.63 8.00 -17.27
C LEU A 215 21.34 7.31 -16.80
N CYS A 216 20.21 7.45 -17.52
CA CYS A 216 18.98 6.78 -17.08
C CYS A 216 19.12 5.25 -17.13
N HIS A 217 19.64 4.70 -18.24
CA HIS A 217 19.75 3.24 -18.40
C HIS A 217 20.72 2.62 -17.38
N ASP A 218 21.87 3.25 -17.14
CA ASP A 218 22.82 2.78 -16.12
C ASP A 218 22.20 2.86 -14.71
N THR A 219 21.55 3.98 -14.38
CA THR A 219 20.86 4.15 -13.09
C THR A 219 19.74 3.12 -12.91
N GLU A 220 18.95 2.89 -13.94
CA GLU A 220 17.84 1.94 -13.93
C GLU A 220 18.33 0.50 -13.76
N ALA A 221 19.39 0.09 -14.46
CA ALA A 221 20.01 -1.22 -14.31
C ALA A 221 20.54 -1.47 -12.88
N ARG A 222 20.98 -0.42 -12.19
CA ARG A 222 21.46 -0.47 -10.80
C ARG A 222 20.34 -0.50 -9.77
N ILE A 223 19.22 0.19 -10.04
CA ILE A 223 18.05 0.21 -9.16
C ILE A 223 17.24 -1.08 -9.29
N PHE A 224 17.11 -1.62 -10.50
CA PHE A 224 16.33 -2.82 -10.79
C PHE A 224 17.20 -3.96 -11.32
N PRO A 225 18.21 -4.42 -10.55
CA PRO A 225 19.10 -5.48 -11.01
C PRO A 225 18.38 -6.82 -11.18
N TRP A 226 17.16 -6.96 -10.64
CA TRP A 226 16.28 -8.12 -10.80
C TRP A 226 15.60 -8.22 -12.17
N LEU A 227 15.59 -7.14 -12.95
CA LEU A 227 15.00 -7.11 -14.29
C LEU A 227 16.01 -7.54 -15.35
N THR A 228 15.51 -8.24 -16.36
CA THR A 228 16.22 -8.46 -17.64
C THR A 228 16.00 -7.32 -18.62
N PHE A 229 15.02 -6.44 -18.34
CA PHE A 229 14.48 -5.40 -19.24
C PHE A 229 13.84 -5.95 -20.52
N VAL A 230 13.53 -7.25 -20.55
CA VAL A 230 12.72 -7.87 -21.60
C VAL A 230 11.26 -7.74 -21.22
N GLN A 231 10.43 -7.30 -22.16
CA GLN A 231 8.99 -7.19 -21.94
C GLN A 231 8.33 -8.58 -21.75
N PRO A 232 7.26 -8.69 -20.95
CA PRO A 232 6.55 -9.95 -20.76
C PRO A 232 5.76 -10.32 -22.02
N THR A 233 5.43 -11.60 -22.14
CA THR A 233 4.63 -12.13 -23.25
C THR A 233 3.17 -12.19 -22.84
N PHE A 234 2.28 -11.59 -23.64
CA PHE A 234 0.83 -11.64 -23.45
C PHE A 234 0.24 -12.62 -24.47
N LYS A 235 -0.42 -13.68 -23.99
CA LYS A 235 -1.15 -14.65 -24.82
C LYS A 235 -2.65 -14.51 -24.55
N ARG A 236 -3.42 -14.12 -25.54
CA ARG A 236 -4.88 -14.06 -25.45
C ARG A 236 -5.50 -15.43 -25.64
N TRP A 237 -6.72 -15.62 -25.13
CA TRP A 237 -7.48 -16.86 -25.23
C TRP A 237 -7.67 -17.41 -26.65
N ASP A 238 -7.62 -16.56 -27.69
CA ASP A 238 -7.76 -16.93 -29.11
C ASP A 238 -6.44 -17.34 -29.77
N GLY A 239 -5.33 -17.32 -29.02
CA GLY A 239 -4.00 -17.64 -29.50
C GLY A 239 -3.20 -16.43 -30.00
N GLU A 240 -3.75 -15.21 -29.96
CA GLU A 240 -2.98 -13.99 -30.19
C GLU A 240 -1.84 -13.90 -29.17
N VAL A 241 -0.62 -13.61 -29.65
CA VAL A 241 0.57 -13.43 -28.80
C VAL A 241 1.24 -12.12 -29.15
N VAL A 242 1.42 -11.25 -28.15
CA VAL A 242 2.15 -9.99 -28.27
C VAL A 242 3.23 -9.88 -27.21
N LEU A 243 4.31 -9.18 -27.57
CA LEU A 243 5.39 -8.84 -26.65
C LEU A 243 5.11 -7.44 -26.07
N GLY A 244 4.99 -7.35 -24.74
CA GLY A 244 4.62 -6.13 -24.04
C GLY A 244 3.11 -5.82 -24.06
N PRO A 245 2.70 -4.73 -23.39
CA PRO A 245 1.30 -4.37 -23.18
C PRO A 245 0.53 -4.28 -24.51
N PRO A 246 -0.58 -5.03 -24.69
CA PRO A 246 -1.45 -4.87 -25.86
C PRO A 246 -2.10 -3.48 -25.87
N ASP A 247 -2.44 -2.99 -27.06
CA ASP A 247 -3.23 -1.77 -27.23
C ASP A 247 -4.72 -2.10 -27.05
N LEU A 248 -5.25 -1.81 -25.86
CA LEU A 248 -6.64 -2.06 -25.51
C LEU A 248 -7.55 -0.87 -25.88
N SER A 249 -7.00 0.22 -26.44
CA SER A 249 -7.78 1.42 -26.78
C SER A 249 -8.79 1.17 -27.91
N SER A 250 -8.45 0.32 -28.89
CA SER A 250 -9.34 -0.02 -30.00
C SER A 250 -10.52 -0.92 -29.60
N SER A 251 -10.35 -1.74 -28.55
CA SER A 251 -11.37 -2.65 -28.01
C SER A 251 -12.45 -1.95 -27.19
N THR A 252 -12.27 -0.65 -26.87
CA THR A 252 -13.19 0.15 -26.05
C THR A 252 -14.25 0.92 -26.84
N ASN A 253 -14.27 0.83 -28.17
CA ASN A 253 -15.18 1.60 -29.03
C ASN A 253 -16.49 0.90 -29.44
N ALA A 254 -16.81 -0.27 -28.87
CA ALA A 254 -18.16 -0.82 -28.95
C ALA A 254 -19.01 -0.30 -27.76
N GLN A 255 -19.66 0.85 -27.97
CA GLN A 255 -20.73 1.42 -27.13
C GLN A 255 -20.41 1.65 -25.64
N TYR A 256 -19.61 2.68 -25.33
CA TYR A 256 -19.75 3.39 -24.05
C TYR A 256 -19.60 4.89 -24.31
N GLY A 257 -20.69 5.63 -24.11
CA GLY A 257 -20.76 7.07 -24.36
C GLY A 257 -19.94 7.85 -23.34
N ASP A 258 -18.71 8.21 -23.71
CA ASP A 258 -18.02 9.34 -23.09
C ASP A 258 -18.33 10.58 -23.93
N SER A 259 -19.16 11.47 -23.39
CA SER A 259 -19.30 12.83 -23.93
C SER A 259 -18.04 13.62 -23.61
N ARG A 260 -17.01 13.46 -24.45
CA ARG A 260 -15.97 14.45 -24.61
C ARG A 260 -16.26 15.21 -25.89
N THR A 261 -16.71 16.44 -25.72
CA THR A 261 -16.81 17.45 -26.76
C THR A 261 -15.47 17.57 -27.50
N ASP A 262 -15.55 17.31 -28.79
CA ASP A 262 -14.57 17.55 -29.84
C ASP A 262 -13.80 18.86 -29.69
N LEU A 263 -12.53 18.83 -30.12
CA LEU A 263 -11.98 19.88 -30.97
C LEU A 263 -10.92 19.30 -31.93
N SER A 264 -11.34 19.24 -33.19
CA SER A 264 -10.57 19.21 -34.45
C SER A 264 -9.90 17.91 -34.90
N SER A 265 -10.74 17.06 -35.49
CA SER A 265 -10.40 16.13 -36.56
C SER A 265 -10.04 16.89 -37.86
N GLY A 266 -8.79 16.79 -38.27
CA GLY A 266 -8.36 17.08 -39.64
C GLY A 266 -8.35 15.79 -40.45
N SER A 267 -9.40 15.56 -41.23
CA SER A 267 -9.49 14.49 -42.22
C SER A 267 -8.46 14.72 -43.34
N GLY A 268 -7.48 13.83 -43.45
CA GLY A 268 -6.51 13.80 -44.54
C GLY A 268 -6.15 12.35 -44.85
N SER A 269 -6.83 11.77 -45.83
CA SER A 269 -6.42 10.55 -46.51
C SER A 269 -5.07 10.79 -47.19
N GLY A 270 -4.01 10.21 -46.65
CA GLY A 270 -2.67 10.28 -47.21
C GLY A 270 -1.80 9.18 -46.63
N SER A 271 -1.37 8.26 -47.49
CA SER A 271 -0.32 7.28 -47.21
C SER A 271 0.94 8.00 -46.71
N ASP A 272 1.35 7.77 -45.47
CA ASP A 272 2.67 8.21 -45.01
C ASP A 272 3.28 7.18 -44.05
N SER A 273 4.32 6.52 -44.53
CA SER A 273 5.17 5.54 -43.85
C SER A 273 6.08 6.16 -42.78
N GLY A 274 5.63 7.24 -42.13
CA GLY A 274 6.40 8.09 -41.23
C GLY A 274 6.02 8.05 -39.74
N SER A 275 4.90 7.41 -39.36
CA SER A 275 4.45 7.36 -37.95
C SER A 275 5.24 6.34 -37.11
N GLY A 276 5.55 5.16 -37.68
CA GLY A 276 6.33 4.12 -37.02
C GLY A 276 7.75 4.57 -36.67
N ALA A 277 8.43 5.28 -37.57
CA ALA A 277 9.78 5.77 -37.34
C ALA A 277 9.87 6.84 -36.22
N LYS A 278 8.82 7.64 -36.01
CA LYS A 278 8.73 8.62 -34.92
C LYS A 278 8.44 7.96 -33.56
N LEU A 279 7.57 6.95 -33.53
CA LEU A 279 7.33 6.15 -32.31
C LEU A 279 8.59 5.36 -31.92
N PHE A 280 9.25 4.72 -32.88
CA PHE A 280 10.52 3.99 -32.68
C PHE A 280 11.69 4.91 -32.29
N LYS A 281 11.78 6.15 -32.82
CA LYS A 281 12.77 7.13 -32.36
C LYS A 281 12.51 7.64 -30.93
N ARG A 282 11.26 7.67 -30.49
CA ARG A 282 10.87 8.12 -29.15
C ARG A 282 11.16 7.03 -28.10
N ALA A 283 10.89 5.76 -28.41
CA ALA A 283 11.26 4.60 -27.60
C ALA A 283 12.78 4.48 -27.36
N ARG A 284 13.60 5.00 -28.29
CA ARG A 284 15.06 5.04 -28.19
C ARG A 284 15.62 6.18 -27.31
N ARG A 285 14.78 7.03 -26.72
CA ARG A 285 15.19 8.21 -25.92
C ARG A 285 14.82 8.10 -24.44
N SER A 286 14.09 7.08 -24.03
CA SER A 286 13.64 6.86 -22.64
C SER A 286 14.00 5.46 -22.16
N CYS A 287 14.29 5.36 -20.86
CA CYS A 287 14.58 4.13 -20.14
C CYS A 287 13.33 3.25 -19.92
N PHE A 288 13.54 1.98 -19.57
CA PHE A 288 12.50 0.95 -19.56
C PHE A 288 11.29 1.33 -18.71
N MET A 289 11.49 1.85 -17.49
CA MET A 289 10.42 2.24 -16.57
C MET A 289 9.50 3.29 -17.16
N LYS A 290 10.06 4.30 -17.83
CA LYS A 290 9.28 5.33 -18.51
C LYS A 290 8.50 4.74 -19.68
N ASN A 291 9.16 3.93 -20.52
CA ASN A 291 8.51 3.27 -21.64
C ASN A 291 7.39 2.32 -21.18
N TRP A 292 7.60 1.60 -20.08
CA TRP A 292 6.61 0.71 -19.48
C TRP A 292 5.40 1.50 -18.93
N LYS A 293 5.65 2.57 -18.19
CA LYS A 293 4.58 3.46 -17.69
C LYS A 293 3.79 4.12 -18.83
N GLU A 294 4.44 4.45 -19.95
CA GLU A 294 3.79 5.07 -21.10
C GLU A 294 3.01 4.05 -21.98
N SER A 295 3.29 2.74 -21.85
CA SER A 295 2.61 1.70 -22.63
C SER A 295 1.40 1.07 -21.95
N ILE A 296 1.26 1.20 -20.62
CA ILE A 296 0.06 0.73 -19.91
C ILE A 296 -1.17 1.56 -20.30
N ASN A 297 -2.32 0.89 -20.50
CA ASN A 297 -3.55 1.48 -21.01
C ASN A 297 -4.78 0.66 -20.62
N GLY A 298 -5.97 1.26 -20.70
CA GLY A 298 -7.23 0.57 -20.45
C GLY A 298 -7.46 0.22 -18.97
N ARG A 299 -8.47 -0.61 -18.71
CA ARG A 299 -8.86 -1.03 -17.36
C ARG A 299 -9.23 -2.50 -17.33
N GLY A 300 -8.95 -3.19 -16.22
CA GLY A 300 -9.24 -4.60 -16.12
C GLY A 300 -8.89 -5.25 -14.79
N ILE A 301 -9.17 -6.55 -14.73
CA ILE A 301 -8.94 -7.41 -13.56
C ILE A 301 -7.60 -8.12 -13.74
N VAL A 302 -6.78 -8.09 -12.71
CA VAL A 302 -5.47 -8.76 -12.68
C VAL A 302 -5.49 -9.82 -11.61
N ILE A 303 -5.00 -11.00 -11.94
CA ILE A 303 -4.95 -12.15 -11.05
C ILE A 303 -3.55 -12.74 -11.11
N SER A 304 -2.92 -12.96 -9.95
CA SER A 304 -1.68 -13.73 -9.86
C SER A 304 -2.04 -15.21 -9.67
N ALA A 305 -1.63 -16.09 -10.57
CA ALA A 305 -1.90 -17.53 -10.43
C ALA A 305 -0.78 -18.40 -11.00
N SER A 306 -0.57 -19.55 -10.35
CA SER A 306 0.21 -20.67 -10.87
C SER A 306 -0.69 -21.89 -11.03
N ASP A 307 -0.14 -23.03 -11.47
CA ASP A 307 -0.85 -24.31 -11.51
C ASP A 307 -1.53 -24.67 -10.17
N GLY A 308 -0.99 -24.20 -9.04
CA GLY A 308 -1.54 -24.46 -7.71
C GLY A 308 -2.85 -23.73 -7.39
N GLN A 309 -3.24 -22.72 -8.16
CA GLN A 309 -4.46 -21.92 -7.92
C GLN A 309 -5.56 -22.18 -8.97
N VAL A 310 -5.35 -23.11 -9.91
CA VAL A 310 -6.25 -23.33 -11.05
C VAL A 310 -7.68 -23.66 -10.61
N ASP A 311 -7.85 -24.50 -9.59
CA ASP A 311 -9.19 -24.88 -9.13
C ASP A 311 -9.94 -23.73 -8.43
N GLU A 312 -9.24 -22.90 -7.65
CA GLU A 312 -9.83 -21.69 -7.08
C GLU A 312 -10.19 -20.68 -8.19
N LEU A 313 -9.30 -20.49 -9.17
CA LEU A 313 -9.53 -19.58 -10.29
C LEU A 313 -10.69 -20.01 -11.19
N LYS A 314 -10.92 -21.32 -11.39
CA LYS A 314 -12.13 -21.81 -12.09
C LYS A 314 -13.42 -21.44 -11.35
N ARG A 315 -13.41 -21.44 -10.01
CA ARG A 315 -14.57 -21.03 -9.21
C ARG A 315 -14.82 -19.54 -9.32
N LEU A 316 -13.76 -18.75 -9.23
CA LEU A 316 -13.82 -17.30 -9.45
C LEU A 316 -14.31 -16.96 -10.86
N ALA A 317 -13.88 -17.70 -11.89
CA ALA A 317 -14.35 -17.53 -13.26
C ALA A 317 -15.88 -17.60 -13.36
N LEU A 318 -16.50 -18.58 -12.69
CA LEU A 318 -17.96 -18.74 -12.68
C LEU A 318 -18.65 -17.56 -11.99
N ILE A 319 -18.10 -17.05 -10.89
CA ILE A 319 -18.64 -15.87 -10.19
C ILE A 319 -18.53 -14.61 -11.06
N LEU A 320 -17.37 -14.35 -11.67
CA LEU A 320 -17.18 -13.19 -12.55
C LEU A 320 -18.15 -13.22 -13.72
N ARG A 321 -18.37 -14.39 -14.32
CA ARG A 321 -19.36 -14.58 -15.38
C ARG A 321 -20.80 -14.42 -14.86
N ALA A 322 -21.11 -14.90 -13.66
CA ALA A 322 -22.42 -14.72 -13.03
C ALA A 322 -22.71 -13.24 -12.71
N LEU A 323 -21.68 -12.44 -12.44
CA LEU A 323 -21.77 -10.99 -12.30
C LEU A 323 -21.84 -10.25 -13.64
N ASN A 324 -21.86 -10.97 -14.77
CA ASN A 324 -21.82 -10.40 -16.12
C ASN A 324 -20.58 -9.51 -16.37
N ASN A 325 -19.44 -9.83 -15.76
CA ASN A 325 -18.22 -9.06 -15.92
C ASN A 325 -17.89 -8.87 -17.41
N ASP A 326 -17.58 -7.63 -17.77
CA ASP A 326 -17.17 -7.23 -19.11
C ASP A 326 -15.74 -6.65 -19.14
N LEU A 327 -15.09 -6.56 -17.98
CA LEU A 327 -13.69 -6.15 -17.89
C LEU A 327 -12.77 -7.27 -18.41
N PRO A 328 -11.73 -6.95 -19.21
CA PRO A 328 -10.71 -7.91 -19.58
C PRO A 328 -9.94 -8.42 -18.34
N ILE A 329 -9.52 -9.68 -18.39
CA ILE A 329 -8.86 -10.37 -17.28
C ILE A 329 -7.44 -10.77 -17.71
N GLN A 330 -6.44 -10.40 -16.90
CA GLN A 330 -5.05 -10.81 -17.07
C GLN A 330 -4.61 -11.72 -15.92
N VAL A 331 -4.29 -12.97 -16.26
CA VAL A 331 -3.69 -13.94 -15.35
C VAL A 331 -2.17 -13.86 -15.50
N VAL A 332 -1.50 -13.27 -14.53
CA VAL A 332 -0.04 -13.07 -14.52
C VAL A 332 0.64 -14.26 -13.84
N HIS A 333 1.65 -14.82 -14.51
CA HIS A 333 2.39 -15.99 -14.06
C HIS A 333 3.86 -15.93 -14.47
N LYS A 334 4.72 -16.73 -13.83
CA LYS A 334 6.18 -16.70 -13.98
C LYS A 334 6.72 -17.85 -14.83
N GLY A 335 5.91 -18.34 -15.77
CA GLY A 335 6.13 -19.63 -16.43
C GLY A 335 5.67 -20.84 -15.60
N ASP A 336 5.02 -20.62 -14.46
CA ASP A 336 4.51 -21.62 -13.51
C ASP A 336 3.00 -21.92 -13.66
N LEU A 337 2.41 -21.53 -14.80
CA LEU A 337 1.05 -21.88 -15.21
C LEU A 337 1.13 -22.61 -16.56
N SER A 338 0.98 -23.92 -16.54
CA SER A 338 1.13 -24.80 -17.70
C SER A 338 0.08 -24.54 -18.78
N GLU A 339 0.43 -24.79 -20.04
CA GLU A 339 -0.50 -24.62 -21.17
C GLU A 339 -1.77 -25.48 -21.03
N ALA A 340 -1.65 -26.69 -20.47
CA ALA A 340 -2.79 -27.55 -20.18
C ALA A 340 -3.78 -26.90 -19.21
N ASN A 341 -3.27 -26.21 -18.17
CA ASN A 341 -4.11 -25.49 -17.23
C ASN A 341 -4.64 -24.17 -17.80
N GLN A 342 -3.86 -23.45 -18.62
CA GLN A 342 -4.36 -22.30 -19.37
C GLN A 342 -5.56 -22.69 -20.25
N ASN A 343 -5.49 -23.82 -20.95
CA ASN A 343 -6.60 -24.32 -21.78
C ASN A 343 -7.84 -24.68 -20.94
N GLN A 344 -7.66 -25.28 -19.77
CA GLN A 344 -8.77 -25.52 -18.84
C GLN A 344 -9.42 -24.22 -18.36
N LEU A 345 -8.63 -23.19 -18.10
CA LEU A 345 -9.15 -21.87 -17.72
C LEU A 345 -9.91 -21.23 -18.89
N ILE A 346 -9.36 -21.25 -20.11
CA ILE A 346 -10.05 -20.77 -21.31
C ILE A 346 -11.44 -21.42 -21.44
N ASP A 347 -11.53 -22.73 -21.24
CA ASP A 347 -12.80 -23.46 -21.30
C ASP A 347 -13.82 -22.92 -20.28
N VAL A 348 -13.44 -22.83 -19.00
CA VAL A 348 -14.36 -22.35 -17.94
C VAL A 348 -14.72 -20.87 -18.11
N PHE A 349 -13.80 -20.02 -18.57
CA PHE A 349 -14.04 -18.58 -18.75
C PHE A 349 -14.91 -18.26 -19.96
N ARG A 350 -15.05 -19.17 -20.94
CA ARG A 350 -15.63 -18.83 -22.25
C ARG A 350 -16.66 -19.80 -22.79
N LYS A 351 -16.63 -21.07 -22.40
CA LYS A 351 -17.62 -22.06 -22.90
C LYS A 351 -19.04 -21.60 -22.56
N PRO A 352 -19.99 -21.67 -23.50
CA PRO A 352 -21.39 -21.37 -23.22
C PRO A 352 -21.90 -22.17 -22.02
N ILE A 353 -22.62 -21.49 -21.13
CA ILE A 353 -23.29 -22.11 -19.97
C ILE A 353 -24.79 -22.02 -20.24
N ASN A 354 -25.46 -23.17 -20.23
CA ASN A 354 -26.90 -23.23 -20.38
C ASN A 354 -27.59 -23.14 -19.01
N HIS A 355 -28.81 -22.59 -18.97
CA HIS A 355 -29.56 -22.42 -17.72
C HIS A 355 -29.85 -23.75 -17.01
N ASP A 356 -30.00 -24.85 -17.75
CA ASP A 356 -30.21 -26.20 -17.19
C ASP A 356 -28.97 -26.75 -16.47
N GLN A 357 -27.78 -26.23 -16.74
CA GLN A 357 -26.55 -26.57 -16.02
C GLN A 357 -26.41 -25.82 -14.68
N LEU A 358 -27.19 -24.77 -14.45
CA LEU A 358 -27.08 -23.97 -13.23
C LEU A 358 -27.54 -24.75 -11.99
N PRO A 359 -26.96 -24.49 -10.81
CA PRO A 359 -27.43 -25.09 -9.56
C PRO A 359 -28.91 -24.74 -9.29
N LEU A 360 -29.61 -25.60 -8.54
CA LEU A 360 -31.04 -25.43 -8.23
C LEU A 360 -31.37 -24.12 -7.49
N SER A 361 -30.39 -23.49 -6.84
CA SER A 361 -30.54 -22.15 -6.26
C SER A 361 -30.84 -21.08 -7.29
N SER A 362 -30.46 -21.27 -8.57
CA SER A 362 -30.78 -20.34 -9.66
C SER A 362 -32.28 -20.21 -9.91
N ASP A 363 -33.08 -21.25 -9.66
CA ASP A 363 -34.54 -21.24 -9.84
C ASP A 363 -35.25 -20.26 -8.89
N LYS A 364 -34.55 -19.79 -7.85
CA LYS A 364 -35.05 -18.82 -6.87
C LYS A 364 -34.69 -17.38 -7.21
N LEU A 365 -33.84 -17.15 -8.20
CA LEU A 365 -33.44 -15.81 -8.61
C LEU A 365 -34.58 -15.13 -9.35
N ASP A 366 -34.70 -13.82 -9.17
CA ASP A 366 -35.64 -13.05 -9.96
C ASP A 366 -35.15 -12.96 -11.43
N SER A 367 -36.07 -12.79 -12.37
CA SER A 367 -35.75 -12.78 -13.81
C SER A 367 -34.70 -11.72 -14.21
N ASN A 368 -34.68 -10.58 -13.53
CA ASN A 368 -33.71 -9.50 -13.71
C ASN A 368 -32.33 -9.80 -13.08
N GLN A 369 -32.24 -10.81 -12.20
CA GLN A 369 -31.00 -11.24 -11.54
C GLN A 369 -30.36 -12.45 -12.21
N THR A 370 -31.07 -13.09 -13.15
CA THR A 370 -30.58 -14.28 -13.83
C THR A 370 -29.36 -13.92 -14.69
N PRO A 371 -28.17 -14.51 -14.43
CA PRO A 371 -26.97 -14.13 -15.16
C PRO A 371 -26.95 -14.59 -16.62
N ARG A 372 -26.22 -13.84 -17.45
CA ARG A 372 -26.01 -14.17 -18.88
C ARG A 372 -24.73 -14.97 -19.13
N PHE A 373 -23.83 -15.05 -18.14
CA PHE A 373 -22.55 -15.75 -18.24
C PHE A 373 -21.73 -15.40 -19.50
N PRO A 374 -21.47 -14.10 -19.78
CA PRO A 374 -20.74 -13.72 -20.98
C PRO A 374 -19.35 -14.37 -21.04
N PRO A 375 -18.86 -14.75 -22.24
CA PRO A 375 -17.50 -15.23 -22.39
C PRO A 375 -16.51 -14.10 -22.05
N GLN A 376 -15.48 -14.42 -21.27
CA GLN A 376 -14.55 -13.42 -20.72
C GLN A 376 -13.34 -13.20 -21.62
N ASP A 377 -12.89 -11.95 -21.78
CA ASP A 377 -11.66 -11.63 -22.52
C ASP A 377 -10.43 -11.92 -21.64
N LEU A 378 -9.87 -13.12 -21.81
CA LEU A 378 -8.81 -13.66 -20.98
C LEU A 378 -7.43 -13.55 -21.66
N TRP A 379 -6.45 -13.09 -20.89
CA TRP A 379 -5.05 -12.98 -21.27
C TRP A 379 -4.16 -13.68 -20.22
N PHE A 380 -3.16 -14.41 -20.68
CA PHE A 380 -2.10 -14.98 -19.85
C PHE A 380 -0.83 -14.17 -20.05
N VAL A 381 -0.32 -13.60 -18.96
CA VAL A 381 0.87 -12.72 -18.97
C VAL A 381 2.03 -13.50 -18.38
N ASN A 382 2.94 -13.96 -19.24
CA ASN A 382 4.13 -14.69 -18.84
C ASN A 382 5.30 -13.72 -18.61
N VAL A 383 5.74 -13.61 -17.36
CA VAL A 383 6.85 -12.72 -16.95
C VAL A 383 8.19 -13.43 -16.80
N GLN A 384 8.28 -14.73 -17.10
CA GLN A 384 9.49 -15.54 -16.86
C GLN A 384 10.75 -14.87 -17.41
N ASN A 385 10.68 -14.37 -18.66
CA ASN A 385 11.82 -13.75 -19.31
C ASN A 385 12.10 -12.31 -18.86
N SER A 386 11.19 -11.69 -18.10
CA SER A 386 11.32 -10.32 -17.59
C SER A 386 12.09 -10.24 -16.27
N ILE A 387 12.20 -11.35 -15.56
CA ILE A 387 12.84 -11.46 -14.25
C ILE A 387 14.10 -12.33 -14.39
N LYS A 388 15.22 -11.91 -13.81
CA LYS A 388 16.42 -12.75 -13.75
C LYS A 388 16.20 -13.93 -12.82
N ASP A 389 16.61 -15.13 -13.25
CA ASP A 389 16.38 -16.39 -12.53
C ASP A 389 16.82 -16.36 -11.06
N GLU A 390 17.96 -15.73 -10.77
CA GLU A 390 18.51 -15.58 -9.41
C GLU A 390 17.59 -14.81 -8.44
N TYR A 391 16.65 -14.01 -8.95
CA TYR A 391 15.67 -13.26 -8.15
C TYR A 391 14.32 -13.97 -8.00
N GLY A 392 14.10 -15.10 -8.70
CA GLY A 392 12.83 -15.82 -8.66
C GLY A 392 12.39 -16.20 -7.24
N ASN A 393 13.34 -16.38 -6.33
CA ASN A 393 13.08 -16.73 -4.93
C ASN A 393 12.53 -15.61 -4.04
N TYR A 394 12.62 -14.36 -4.47
CA TYR A 394 12.00 -13.23 -3.76
C TYR A 394 10.52 -13.09 -4.05
N PHE A 395 10.04 -13.77 -5.09
CA PHE A 395 8.65 -13.76 -5.53
C PHE A 395 8.04 -15.14 -5.33
N HIS A 396 7.82 -15.50 -4.07
CA HIS A 396 7.13 -16.72 -3.67
C HIS A 396 5.90 -16.38 -2.85
N LYS A 397 4.87 -17.24 -2.92
CA LYS A 397 3.60 -17.08 -2.18
C LYS A 397 2.99 -15.69 -2.46
N TYR A 398 2.72 -14.91 -1.42
CA TYR A 398 2.09 -13.59 -1.49
C TYR A 398 2.85 -12.60 -2.38
N ALA A 399 4.19 -12.67 -2.44
CA ALA A 399 4.99 -11.73 -3.21
C ALA A 399 4.75 -11.84 -4.75
N ASN A 400 4.15 -12.92 -5.24
CA ASN A 400 3.73 -13.03 -6.65
C ASN A 400 2.72 -11.93 -7.04
N LYS A 401 1.93 -11.43 -6.09
CA LYS A 401 1.02 -10.29 -6.32
C LYS A 401 1.75 -9.04 -6.80
N LEU A 402 2.99 -8.81 -6.33
CA LEU A 402 3.78 -7.63 -6.72
C LEU A 402 4.26 -7.72 -8.18
N ILE A 403 4.50 -8.95 -8.69
CA ILE A 403 4.76 -9.17 -10.11
C ILE A 403 3.51 -8.84 -10.92
N ALA A 404 2.34 -9.35 -10.51
CA ALA A 404 1.08 -9.09 -11.18
C ALA A 404 0.74 -7.60 -11.18
N TYR A 405 0.98 -6.92 -10.06
CA TYR A 405 0.86 -5.47 -9.91
C TYR A 405 1.74 -4.71 -10.92
N PHE A 406 2.96 -5.18 -11.18
CA PHE A 406 3.91 -4.52 -12.08
C PHE A 406 3.75 -4.85 -13.56
N PHE A 407 3.51 -6.10 -13.94
CA PHE A 407 3.67 -6.58 -15.32
C PHE A 407 2.37 -6.69 -16.14
N ASN A 408 1.22 -6.33 -15.58
CA ASN A 408 -0.02 -6.23 -16.34
C ASN A 408 -0.05 -4.97 -17.23
N SER A 409 -0.97 -4.92 -18.21
CA SER A 409 -1.10 -3.79 -19.14
C SER A 409 -2.06 -2.69 -18.69
N PHE A 410 -2.89 -2.91 -17.67
CA PHE A 410 -3.99 -1.99 -17.36
C PHE A 410 -3.49 -0.71 -16.69
N GLU A 411 -4.04 0.44 -17.12
CA GLU A 411 -3.87 1.71 -16.42
C GLU A 411 -4.70 1.72 -15.12
N ASP A 412 -6.00 1.44 -15.21
CA ASP A 412 -6.87 1.26 -14.03
C ASP A 412 -6.97 -0.25 -13.72
N MET A 413 -6.38 -0.67 -12.62
CA MET A 413 -6.26 -2.09 -12.25
C MET A 413 -7.15 -2.43 -11.05
N LEU A 414 -7.83 -3.58 -11.13
CA LEU A 414 -8.30 -4.33 -9.96
C LEU A 414 -7.47 -5.61 -9.83
N LEU A 415 -6.50 -5.61 -8.93
CA LEU A 415 -5.79 -6.84 -8.55
C LEU A 415 -6.63 -7.59 -7.53
N ILE A 416 -6.99 -8.85 -7.81
CA ILE A 416 -7.81 -9.67 -6.92
C ILE A 416 -7.15 -11.03 -6.61
N ASP A 417 -7.33 -11.53 -5.39
CA ASP A 417 -6.91 -12.88 -5.00
C ASP A 417 -7.80 -13.96 -5.64
N THR A 418 -7.26 -15.16 -5.84
CA THR A 418 -8.01 -16.28 -6.46
C THR A 418 -9.15 -16.81 -5.60
N ASP A 419 -9.14 -16.54 -4.29
CA ASP A 419 -10.20 -16.89 -3.35
C ASP A 419 -11.03 -15.69 -2.87
N THR A 420 -10.93 -14.56 -3.57
CA THR A 420 -11.85 -13.44 -3.42
C THR A 420 -13.17 -13.74 -4.12
N VAL A 421 -14.29 -13.50 -3.45
CA VAL A 421 -15.64 -13.59 -4.02
C VAL A 421 -16.22 -12.18 -4.10
N PRO A 422 -16.37 -11.60 -5.30
CA PRO A 422 -17.12 -10.37 -5.49
C PRO A 422 -18.64 -10.61 -5.43
N PHE A 423 -19.38 -9.61 -4.95
CA PHE A 423 -20.84 -9.60 -4.86
C PHE A 423 -21.49 -8.45 -5.62
N VAL A 424 -20.66 -7.57 -6.20
CA VAL A 424 -21.06 -6.45 -7.06
C VAL A 424 -20.33 -6.55 -8.39
N ASP A 425 -20.83 -5.85 -9.40
CA ASP A 425 -20.03 -5.60 -10.61
C ASP A 425 -18.73 -4.91 -10.20
N LEU A 426 -17.59 -5.56 -10.45
CA LEU A 426 -16.28 -5.07 -10.08
C LEU A 426 -15.94 -3.73 -10.75
N ARG A 427 -16.53 -3.42 -11.91
CA ARG A 427 -16.39 -2.11 -12.55
C ARG A 427 -16.81 -0.96 -11.63
N SER A 428 -17.83 -1.18 -10.80
CA SER A 428 -18.33 -0.16 -9.85
C SER A 428 -17.28 0.27 -8.82
N ILE A 429 -16.24 -0.53 -8.56
CA ILE A 429 -15.12 -0.14 -7.68
C ILE A 429 -14.36 1.05 -8.27
N PHE A 430 -14.23 1.14 -9.59
CA PHE A 430 -13.62 2.30 -10.27
C PHE A 430 -14.49 3.56 -10.21
N GLU A 431 -15.76 3.42 -9.82
CA GLU A 431 -16.73 4.52 -9.72
C GLU A 431 -16.86 5.03 -8.28
N LEU A 432 -16.25 4.33 -7.31
CA LEU A 432 -16.24 4.76 -5.92
C LEU A 432 -15.55 6.14 -5.79
N PRO A 433 -16.11 7.07 -4.98
CA PRO A 433 -15.54 8.41 -4.82
C PRO A 433 -14.04 8.41 -4.49
N GLY A 434 -13.58 7.50 -3.64
CA GLY A 434 -12.16 7.37 -3.29
C GLY A 434 -11.30 7.02 -4.50
N PHE A 435 -11.71 6.08 -5.35
CA PHE A 435 -10.96 5.76 -6.57
C PHE A 435 -11.01 6.91 -7.59
N VAL A 436 -12.18 7.51 -7.82
CA VAL A 436 -12.33 8.62 -8.78
C VAL A 436 -11.48 9.83 -8.38
N ASN A 437 -11.48 10.19 -7.10
CA ASN A 437 -10.81 11.39 -6.61
C ASN A 437 -9.31 11.19 -6.39
N LYS A 438 -8.90 9.99 -5.99
CA LYS A 438 -7.51 9.70 -5.59
C LYS A 438 -6.75 8.87 -6.60
N GLY A 439 -7.44 8.05 -7.38
CA GLY A 439 -6.85 7.07 -8.28
C GLY A 439 -6.39 5.80 -7.58
N ALA A 440 -6.62 5.63 -6.28
CA ALA A 440 -6.33 4.41 -5.55
C ALA A 440 -7.30 4.22 -4.38
N PHE A 441 -7.86 3.01 -4.26
CA PHE A 441 -8.82 2.65 -3.22
C PHE A 441 -8.46 1.28 -2.62
N PHE A 442 -8.30 1.25 -1.30
CA PHE A 442 -7.85 0.08 -0.54
C PHE A 442 -8.86 -0.31 0.54
N PHE A 443 -8.69 -1.50 1.11
CA PHE A 443 -9.58 -2.04 2.12
C PHE A 443 -8.85 -2.28 3.44
N GLN A 444 -9.50 -1.94 4.55
CA GLN A 444 -8.94 -2.15 5.89
C GLN A 444 -9.17 -3.59 6.36
N ASP A 445 -8.13 -4.24 6.88
CA ASP A 445 -8.24 -5.59 7.46
C ASP A 445 -9.07 -5.59 8.77
N ARG A 446 -9.28 -6.76 9.36
CA ARG A 446 -9.80 -6.92 10.72
C ARG A 446 -8.97 -6.05 11.67
N GLN A 447 -9.63 -5.14 12.35
CA GLN A 447 -8.99 -4.21 13.28
C GLN A 447 -8.67 -4.90 14.63
N LEU A 448 -7.66 -5.77 14.60
CA LEU A 448 -7.20 -6.58 15.74
C LEU A 448 -6.20 -5.84 16.63
N ARG A 449 -6.05 -6.27 17.89
CA ARG A 449 -5.21 -5.63 18.93
C ARG A 449 -3.71 -5.79 18.68
N GLY A 450 -3.32 -6.61 17.70
CA GLY A 450 -1.93 -6.80 17.30
C GLY A 450 -1.23 -5.46 17.10
N SER A 451 -0.02 -5.35 17.65
CA SER A 451 0.72 -4.09 17.70
C SER A 451 2.11 -4.25 17.11
N ASN A 452 2.52 -3.22 16.37
CA ASN A 452 3.92 -3.01 16.02
C ASN A 452 4.65 -2.38 17.20
N THR A 453 5.94 -2.63 17.32
CA THR A 453 6.80 -1.89 18.25
C THR A 453 7.07 -0.48 17.71
N GLU A 454 7.42 0.46 18.59
CA GLU A 454 7.84 1.81 18.19
C GLU A 454 9.01 1.74 17.19
N ASN A 455 9.95 0.82 17.38
CA ASN A 455 11.10 0.65 16.49
C ASN A 455 10.69 0.20 15.09
N GLN A 456 9.74 -0.74 14.98
CA GLN A 456 9.21 -1.20 13.69
C GLN A 456 8.55 -0.05 12.93
N VAL A 457 7.76 0.77 13.62
CA VAL A 457 7.13 1.94 12.99
C VAL A 457 8.15 3.04 12.67
N ASN A 458 9.10 3.29 13.56
CA ASN A 458 10.17 4.28 13.34
C ASN A 458 11.05 3.89 12.15
N TYR A 459 11.25 2.61 11.88
CA TYR A 459 11.87 2.13 10.64
C TYR A 459 11.15 2.67 9.41
N PHE A 460 9.83 2.48 9.29
CA PHE A 460 9.07 3.00 8.16
C PHE A 460 9.05 4.53 8.11
N LYS A 461 8.98 5.21 9.27
CA LYS A 461 9.05 6.69 9.33
C LYS A 461 10.34 7.24 8.73
N ARG A 462 11.48 6.56 8.91
CA ARG A 462 12.75 6.95 8.30
C ARG A 462 12.79 6.77 6.78
N LEU A 463 11.92 5.92 6.24
CA LEU A 463 11.81 5.69 4.80
C LEU A 463 10.93 6.73 4.10
N PHE A 464 10.18 7.57 4.81
CA PHE A 464 9.36 8.61 4.20
C PHE A 464 10.21 9.73 3.55
N PRO A 465 9.63 10.53 2.63
CA PRO A 465 10.34 11.64 2.03
C PRO A 465 10.85 12.64 3.07
N SER A 466 12.10 13.06 2.92
CA SER A 466 12.74 14.05 3.78
C SER A 466 12.40 15.47 3.34
N LYS A 467 12.70 16.47 4.19
CA LYS A 467 12.61 17.89 3.81
C LYS A 467 13.49 18.22 2.60
N LEU A 468 14.61 17.52 2.42
CA LEU A 468 15.51 17.70 1.29
C LEU A 468 14.90 17.16 -0.02
N ASP A 469 14.18 16.05 0.05
CA ASP A 469 13.42 15.51 -1.09
C ASP A 469 12.38 16.55 -1.56
N THR A 470 11.67 17.19 -0.63
CA THR A 470 10.74 18.29 -0.95
C THR A 470 11.49 19.50 -1.51
N TYR A 471 12.53 19.96 -0.83
CA TYR A 471 13.21 21.21 -1.14
C TYR A 471 13.93 21.18 -2.50
N PHE A 472 14.54 20.05 -2.86
CA PHE A 472 15.30 19.93 -4.11
C PHE A 472 14.48 19.34 -5.26
N PHE A 473 13.61 18.36 -5.00
CA PHE A 473 12.92 17.59 -6.04
C PHE A 473 11.40 17.75 -6.05
N ASN A 474 10.84 18.62 -5.18
CA ASN A 474 9.39 18.80 -5.02
C ASN A 474 8.66 17.47 -4.76
N ILE A 475 9.30 16.57 -4.02
CA ILE A 475 8.67 15.33 -3.55
C ILE A 475 7.95 15.65 -2.23
N PRO A 476 6.61 15.50 -2.15
CA PRO A 476 5.86 15.84 -0.94
C PRO A 476 6.29 15.01 0.27
N GLN A 477 6.37 15.64 1.44
CA GLN A 477 6.44 14.93 2.72
C GLN A 477 5.10 14.29 3.03
N VAL A 478 5.14 13.17 3.76
CA VAL A 478 3.93 12.58 4.34
C VAL A 478 3.27 13.55 5.31
N THR A 479 1.94 13.53 5.36
CA THR A 479 1.15 14.38 6.23
C THR A 479 0.58 13.58 7.40
N ASP A 480 -0.28 14.22 8.20
CA ASP A 480 -1.06 13.55 9.22
C ASP A 480 -1.90 12.38 8.67
N PHE A 481 -2.23 12.40 7.38
CA PHE A 481 -2.93 11.29 6.72
C PHE A 481 -2.21 9.96 6.94
N THR A 482 -0.90 9.88 6.66
CA THR A 482 -0.10 8.68 6.93
C THR A 482 0.41 8.63 8.36
N LEU A 483 0.87 9.76 8.92
CA LEU A 483 1.51 9.76 10.24
C LEU A 483 0.56 9.41 11.40
N LYS A 484 -0.76 9.64 11.24
CA LYS A 484 -1.78 9.33 12.24
C LYS A 484 -2.65 8.13 11.86
N ASN A 485 -2.33 7.41 10.79
CA ASN A 485 -3.08 6.21 10.43
C ASN A 485 -2.89 5.10 11.48
N ARG A 486 -3.69 4.04 11.38
CA ARG A 486 -3.72 2.94 12.35
C ARG A 486 -2.37 2.21 12.47
N PHE A 487 -1.63 2.10 11.38
CA PHE A 487 -0.34 1.39 11.32
C PHE A 487 0.81 2.21 11.94
N ILE A 488 0.96 3.47 11.50
CA ILE A 488 2.07 4.37 11.86
C ILE A 488 1.77 5.14 13.15
N GLY A 489 0.59 5.74 13.26
CA GLY A 489 0.20 6.53 14.43
C GLY A 489 -0.32 5.66 15.56
N GLY A 490 -1.16 4.67 15.22
CA GLY A 490 -1.79 3.76 16.18
C GLY A 490 -0.92 2.58 16.64
N LEU A 491 0.28 2.40 16.06
CA LEU A 491 1.18 1.26 16.30
C LEU A 491 0.48 -0.10 16.14
N ARG A 492 -0.51 -0.22 15.26
CA ARG A 492 -1.21 -1.49 15.01
C ARG A 492 -0.62 -2.21 13.81
N ASN A 493 -0.58 -3.53 13.88
CA ASN A 493 -0.27 -4.33 12.69
C ASN A 493 -1.56 -4.61 11.89
N HIS A 494 -1.41 -5.19 10.71
CA HIS A 494 -2.51 -5.61 9.83
C HIS A 494 -3.50 -4.46 9.54
N PHE A 495 -3.05 -3.46 8.79
CA PHE A 495 -3.89 -2.32 8.43
C PHE A 495 -4.66 -2.57 7.13
N MET A 496 -3.98 -3.07 6.11
CA MET A 496 -4.58 -3.34 4.80
C MET A 496 -4.92 -4.82 4.62
N GLU A 497 -6.10 -5.08 4.05
CA GLU A 497 -6.48 -6.35 3.44
C GLU A 497 -6.31 -6.23 1.93
N SER A 498 -5.55 -7.15 1.32
CA SER A 498 -5.08 -7.06 -0.08
C SER A 498 -5.73 -8.06 -1.02
N GLY A 499 -6.86 -8.66 -0.63
CA GLY A 499 -7.71 -9.47 -1.51
C GLY A 499 -8.25 -8.71 -2.71
N VAL A 500 -8.43 -7.39 -2.60
CA VAL A 500 -8.72 -6.47 -3.71
C VAL A 500 -7.85 -5.22 -3.58
N VAL A 501 -7.17 -4.84 -4.66
CA VAL A 501 -6.40 -3.59 -4.76
C VAL A 501 -6.84 -2.83 -6.01
N ALA A 502 -7.49 -1.68 -5.82
CA ALA A 502 -7.92 -0.81 -6.91
C ALA A 502 -6.93 0.34 -7.07
N ILE A 503 -6.28 0.45 -8.23
CA ILE A 503 -5.25 1.48 -8.45
C ILE A 503 -5.08 1.89 -9.90
N LYS A 504 -5.00 3.20 -10.12
CA LYS A 504 -4.60 3.85 -11.36
C LYS A 504 -3.08 3.93 -11.42
N ARG A 505 -2.47 2.97 -12.10
CA ARG A 505 -1.03 2.71 -12.11
C ARG A 505 -0.21 3.85 -12.72
N THR A 506 -0.74 4.60 -13.69
CA THR A 506 -0.03 5.74 -14.30
C THR A 506 0.26 6.87 -13.30
N SER A 507 -0.66 7.14 -12.37
CA SER A 507 -0.50 8.18 -11.34
C SER A 507 0.17 7.67 -10.05
N HIS A 508 0.22 6.35 -9.87
CA HIS A 508 0.75 5.67 -8.67
C HIS A 508 2.03 4.85 -8.94
N PHE A 509 2.65 5.06 -10.09
CA PHE A 509 3.72 4.22 -10.60
C PHE A 509 4.96 4.21 -9.70
N SER A 510 5.36 5.36 -9.16
CA SER A 510 6.51 5.48 -8.25
C SER A 510 6.30 4.73 -6.93
N GLY A 511 5.07 4.73 -6.41
CA GLY A 511 4.72 3.93 -5.25
C GLY A 511 4.65 2.44 -5.54
N MET A 512 4.27 2.04 -6.76
CA MET A 512 4.35 0.64 -7.21
C MET A 512 5.81 0.16 -7.26
N LEU A 513 6.73 0.95 -7.82
CA LEU A 513 8.16 0.63 -7.81
C LEU A 513 8.70 0.51 -6.38
N SER A 514 8.26 1.40 -5.49
CA SER A 514 8.65 1.36 -4.07
C SER A 514 8.15 0.09 -3.38
N ALA A 515 6.90 -0.31 -3.61
CA ALA A 515 6.33 -1.54 -3.05
C ALA A 515 7.15 -2.80 -3.43
N ILE A 516 7.55 -2.90 -4.70
CA ILE A 516 8.36 -4.03 -5.20
C ILE A 516 9.75 -4.02 -4.56
N GLN A 517 10.39 -2.84 -4.46
CA GLN A 517 11.74 -2.73 -3.89
C GLN A 517 11.77 -3.09 -2.41
N LEU A 518 10.77 -2.67 -1.64
CA LEU A 518 10.61 -3.01 -0.23
C LEU A 518 10.49 -4.52 0.02
N ASN A 519 9.93 -5.29 -0.93
CA ASN A 519 9.83 -6.75 -0.82
C ASN A 519 11.21 -7.44 -0.84
N PHE A 520 12.21 -6.87 -1.53
CA PHE A 520 13.54 -7.47 -1.60
C PHE A 520 14.35 -7.31 -0.31
N TRP A 521 14.02 -6.32 0.52
CA TRP A 521 14.77 -6.05 1.74
C TRP A 521 14.21 -6.86 2.91
N SER A 522 14.99 -7.85 3.36
CA SER A 522 14.58 -8.76 4.42
C SER A 522 14.17 -8.06 5.73
N ILE A 523 14.73 -6.87 6.02
CA ILE A 523 14.36 -6.05 7.19
C ILE A 523 12.93 -5.52 7.08
N THR A 524 12.53 -5.08 5.88
CA THR A 524 11.15 -4.67 5.61
C THR A 524 10.23 -5.88 5.66
N ALA A 525 10.57 -6.95 4.93
CA ALA A 525 9.72 -8.15 4.84
C ALA A 525 9.43 -8.82 6.20
N LYS A 526 10.36 -8.74 7.17
CA LYS A 526 10.16 -9.26 8.54
C LYS A 526 9.22 -8.40 9.41
N LYS A 527 8.98 -7.14 9.05
CA LYS A 527 8.17 -6.18 9.83
C LYS A 527 6.71 -6.12 9.40
N ILE A 528 6.36 -6.78 8.30
CA ILE A 528 5.01 -6.83 7.76
C ILE A 528 4.58 -8.27 7.56
N HIS A 529 3.28 -8.49 7.43
CA HIS A 529 2.74 -9.81 7.15
C HIS A 529 2.44 -9.96 5.67
N GLY A 530 3.27 -10.74 4.97
CA GLY A 530 3.15 -10.91 3.52
C GLY A 530 3.43 -9.60 2.76
N ASP A 531 2.61 -9.31 1.77
CA ASP A 531 2.73 -8.16 0.86
C ASP A 531 1.75 -7.01 1.18
N LYS A 532 0.73 -7.26 2.01
CA LYS A 532 -0.47 -6.40 2.10
C LYS A 532 -0.20 -4.94 2.46
N GLU A 533 0.76 -4.68 3.34
CA GLU A 533 1.09 -3.29 3.73
C GLU A 533 1.90 -2.55 2.66
N LEU A 534 2.53 -3.26 1.71
CA LEU A 534 3.43 -2.67 0.72
C LEU A 534 2.69 -1.80 -0.30
N PHE A 535 1.42 -2.08 -0.58
CA PHE A 535 0.64 -1.32 -1.57
C PHE A 535 0.50 0.15 -1.15
N TRP A 536 0.08 0.42 0.09
CA TRP A 536 -0.08 1.79 0.58
C TRP A 536 1.24 2.38 1.13
N LEU A 537 2.09 1.56 1.79
CA LEU A 537 3.40 2.01 2.26
C LEU A 537 4.26 2.47 1.09
N GLY A 538 4.25 1.73 -0.02
CA GLY A 538 4.96 2.10 -1.24
C GLY A 538 4.56 3.49 -1.75
N GLN A 539 3.26 3.80 -1.75
CA GLN A 539 2.77 5.14 -2.14
C GLN A 539 3.25 6.23 -1.18
N SER A 540 3.06 6.05 0.12
CA SER A 540 3.52 7.03 1.13
C SER A 540 5.03 7.24 1.09
N ILE A 541 5.80 6.15 0.95
CA ILE A 541 7.25 6.17 0.83
C ILE A 541 7.68 6.87 -0.46
N ALA A 542 6.91 6.79 -1.54
CA ALA A 542 7.15 7.55 -2.77
C ALA A 542 6.78 9.05 -2.66
N GLY A 543 6.14 9.48 -1.57
CA GLY A 543 5.60 10.83 -1.41
C GLY A 543 4.24 11.04 -2.08
N ASN A 544 3.48 9.96 -2.27
CA ASN A 544 2.13 9.98 -2.82
C ASN A 544 1.11 9.52 -1.76
N GLU A 545 0.32 10.46 -1.26
CA GLU A 545 -0.82 10.18 -0.34
C GLU A 545 -2.16 10.23 -1.07
N ASN A 546 -2.19 10.16 -2.41
CA ASN A 546 -3.42 10.11 -3.19
C ASN A 546 -4.02 8.70 -3.20
N TYR A 547 -4.39 8.19 -2.04
CA TYR A 547 -5.20 6.98 -1.94
C TYR A 547 -6.24 7.13 -0.83
N GLU A 548 -7.26 6.28 -0.86
CA GLU A 548 -8.29 6.23 0.17
C GLU A 548 -8.49 4.79 0.62
N PHE A 549 -8.79 4.62 1.91
CA PHE A 549 -9.23 3.33 2.44
C PHE A 549 -10.75 3.36 2.59
N ASN A 550 -11.41 2.23 2.33
CA ASN A 550 -12.79 2.03 2.76
C ASN A 550 -12.91 2.40 4.25
N ALA A 551 -13.89 3.25 4.58
CA ALA A 551 -14.02 3.78 5.93
C ALA A 551 -14.33 2.68 6.96
N LEU A 552 -15.01 1.62 6.53
CA LEU A 552 -15.29 0.44 7.34
C LEU A 552 -14.13 -0.57 7.28
N GLY A 553 -13.76 -1.08 8.46
CA GLY A 553 -12.93 -2.28 8.59
C GLY A 553 -13.60 -3.51 8.00
N ALA A 554 -12.87 -4.63 7.96
CA ALA A 554 -13.45 -5.91 7.56
C ALA A 554 -14.66 -6.25 8.45
N ALA A 555 -15.67 -6.87 7.86
CA ALA A 555 -16.83 -7.47 8.51
C ALA A 555 -16.63 -8.98 8.66
N SER A 556 -17.26 -9.57 9.67
CA SER A 556 -17.55 -11.01 9.64
C SER A 556 -18.84 -11.19 8.84
N VAL A 557 -18.84 -12.04 7.81
CA VAL A 557 -20.03 -12.28 6.96
C VAL A 557 -20.53 -13.72 7.09
N GLY A 558 -21.85 -13.89 7.23
CA GLY A 558 -22.46 -15.19 7.47
C GLY A 558 -23.86 -15.08 8.10
N GLU A 559 -24.17 -15.99 9.03
CA GLU A 559 -25.39 -15.97 9.83
C GLU A 559 -25.06 -15.50 11.25
N LEU A 560 -25.95 -14.69 11.85
CA LEU A 560 -25.83 -14.32 13.26
C LEU A 560 -25.85 -15.57 14.15
N THR A 561 -24.97 -15.62 15.15
CA THR A 561 -24.90 -16.74 16.07
C THR A 561 -26.21 -16.86 16.87
N PRO A 562 -26.86 -18.05 16.88
CA PRO A 562 -28.03 -18.30 17.72
C PRO A 562 -27.76 -18.03 19.20
N GLN A 563 -28.76 -17.56 19.94
CA GLN A 563 -28.58 -17.11 21.33
C GLN A 563 -27.98 -18.18 22.25
N GLU A 564 -28.36 -19.44 22.04
CA GLU A 564 -27.87 -20.62 22.77
C GLU A 564 -26.38 -20.94 22.53
N ASN A 565 -25.84 -20.46 21.41
CA ASN A 565 -24.47 -20.69 20.94
C ASN A 565 -23.55 -19.49 21.14
N LYS A 566 -24.11 -18.30 21.42
CA LYS A 566 -23.31 -17.10 21.70
C LYS A 566 -22.38 -17.33 22.89
N LEU A 567 -21.17 -16.80 22.79
CA LEU A 567 -20.24 -16.79 23.92
C LEU A 567 -20.78 -15.90 25.06
N PHE A 568 -21.33 -14.75 24.69
CA PHE A 568 -21.95 -13.78 25.59
C PHE A 568 -23.48 -13.79 25.47
N GLY A 569 -24.10 -14.96 25.69
CA GLY A 569 -25.53 -15.20 25.48
C GLY A 569 -26.52 -14.53 26.44
N LYS A 570 -26.06 -13.65 27.34
CA LYS A 570 -26.94 -12.83 28.22
C LYS A 570 -27.12 -11.39 27.72
N THR A 571 -26.58 -11.09 26.55
CA THR A 571 -26.39 -9.73 26.04
C THR A 571 -27.27 -9.50 24.81
N SER A 572 -27.57 -8.22 24.53
CA SER A 572 -28.26 -7.81 23.32
C SER A 572 -27.33 -7.70 22.11
N ALA A 573 -26.02 -7.88 22.29
CA ALA A 573 -25.05 -7.79 21.21
C ALA A 573 -25.30 -8.88 20.16
N ASN A 574 -25.19 -8.50 18.90
CA ASN A 574 -25.15 -9.43 17.78
C ASN A 574 -23.73 -10.00 17.69
N GLU A 575 -23.64 -11.33 17.59
CA GLU A 575 -22.40 -12.06 17.38
C GLU A 575 -22.46 -12.72 16.00
N LEU A 576 -21.39 -12.63 15.21
CA LEU A 576 -21.26 -13.35 13.95
C LEU A 576 -19.86 -13.96 13.84
N CYS A 577 -19.79 -15.29 13.88
CA CYS A 577 -18.56 -16.05 13.73
C CYS A 577 -18.39 -16.62 12.32
N SER A 578 -17.32 -16.21 11.63
CA SER A 578 -17.03 -16.65 10.26
C SER A 578 -15.54 -16.69 9.97
N ASN A 579 -15.16 -17.45 8.94
CA ASN A 579 -13.79 -17.46 8.41
C ASN A 579 -13.54 -16.32 7.42
N HIS A 580 -14.60 -15.71 6.91
CA HIS A 580 -14.57 -14.87 5.72
C HIS A 580 -14.55 -13.40 6.13
N PRO A 581 -13.43 -12.68 5.96
CA PRO A 581 -13.45 -11.23 6.06
C PRO A 581 -14.21 -10.69 4.84
N GLY A 582 -15.31 -9.99 5.08
CA GLY A 582 -16.10 -9.30 4.06
C GLY A 582 -15.90 -7.80 4.11
N HIS A 583 -16.15 -7.12 3.00
CA HIS A 583 -16.04 -5.65 2.92
C HIS A 583 -17.38 -5.04 2.56
N ILE A 584 -17.98 -4.37 3.54
CA ILE A 584 -19.17 -3.54 3.34
C ILE A 584 -18.74 -2.19 2.77
N ASN A 585 -19.46 -1.69 1.79
CA ASN A 585 -19.25 -0.37 1.19
C ASN A 585 -19.42 0.73 2.24
N GLY A 586 -18.35 1.47 2.55
CA GLY A 586 -18.38 2.54 3.54
C GLY A 586 -19.12 3.81 3.12
N TYR A 587 -19.58 3.92 1.87
CA TYR A 587 -20.39 5.05 1.42
C TYR A 587 -21.89 4.86 1.66
N ASP A 588 -22.38 3.61 1.59
CA ASP A 588 -23.80 3.28 1.82
C ASP A 588 -24.05 2.47 3.11
N ASN A 589 -23.00 1.92 3.71
CA ASN A 589 -23.03 1.07 4.91
C ASN A 589 -23.97 -0.14 4.79
N GLN A 590 -24.23 -0.64 3.58
CA GLN A 590 -25.23 -1.69 3.32
C GLN A 590 -24.75 -2.72 2.29
N THR A 591 -24.00 -2.31 1.27
CA THR A 591 -23.63 -3.20 0.15
C THR A 591 -22.42 -4.04 0.50
N LEU A 592 -22.53 -5.37 0.47
CA LEU A 592 -21.38 -6.27 0.51
C LEU A 592 -20.66 -6.22 -0.83
N LEU A 593 -19.43 -5.69 -0.87
CA LEU A 593 -18.65 -5.55 -2.10
C LEU A 593 -18.01 -6.89 -2.48
N TRP A 594 -17.28 -7.49 -1.53
CA TRP A 594 -16.55 -8.74 -1.72
C TRP A 594 -16.22 -9.38 -0.36
N MET A 595 -15.84 -10.66 -0.38
CA MET A 595 -15.25 -11.34 0.77
C MET A 595 -14.03 -12.16 0.35
N ASN A 596 -13.11 -12.41 1.29
CA ASN A 596 -11.99 -13.31 1.07
C ASN A 596 -12.29 -14.73 1.61
N SER A 597 -11.49 -15.72 1.21
CA SER A 597 -11.55 -17.15 1.62
C SER A 597 -12.63 -18.03 0.97
N GLY A 598 -13.30 -17.56 -0.09
CA GLY A 598 -14.29 -18.34 -0.83
C GLY A 598 -15.57 -18.64 -0.01
N PHE A 599 -16.34 -19.67 -0.41
CA PHE A 599 -17.59 -20.06 0.26
C PHE A 599 -17.50 -21.27 1.18
N SER A 600 -16.36 -21.96 1.27
CA SER A 600 -16.22 -23.10 2.17
C SER A 600 -16.41 -22.67 3.61
N TYR A 601 -17.27 -23.38 4.35
CA TYR A 601 -17.48 -23.08 5.77
C TYR A 601 -16.17 -23.15 6.55
N CYS A 602 -15.33 -24.16 6.32
CA CYS A 602 -13.96 -24.23 6.85
C CYS A 602 -13.05 -25.04 5.91
N LYS A 603 -11.95 -24.44 5.43
CA LYS A 603 -10.96 -25.13 4.57
C LYS A 603 -10.24 -26.28 5.32
N ASN A 604 -10.16 -26.23 6.66
CA ASN A 604 -9.52 -27.27 7.48
C ASN A 604 -10.54 -28.17 8.18
N THR A 605 -11.13 -29.11 7.44
CA THR A 605 -12.25 -29.94 7.93
C THR A 605 -11.89 -30.80 9.14
N ARG A 606 -10.60 -31.16 9.32
CA ARG A 606 -10.12 -31.92 10.49
C ARG A 606 -10.27 -31.16 11.79
N ALA A 607 -10.38 -29.83 11.75
CA ALA A 607 -10.63 -29.00 12.92
C ALA A 607 -11.95 -29.38 13.63
N ALA A 608 -12.91 -29.96 12.92
CA ALA A 608 -14.17 -30.45 13.49
C ALA A 608 -13.98 -31.44 14.65
N GLN A 609 -12.92 -32.25 14.61
CA GLN A 609 -12.59 -33.19 15.68
C GLN A 609 -12.24 -32.47 17.00
N PHE A 610 -11.77 -31.24 16.94
CA PHE A 610 -11.42 -30.43 18.10
C PHE A 610 -12.50 -29.40 18.46
N ASP A 611 -13.33 -29.03 17.49
CA ASP A 611 -14.30 -27.94 17.62
C ASP A 611 -15.70 -28.39 18.02
N HIS A 612 -16.03 -29.68 17.85
CA HIS A 612 -17.34 -30.20 18.23
C HIS A 612 -17.62 -30.02 19.74
N GLY A 613 -18.86 -29.72 20.09
CA GLY A 613 -19.28 -29.51 21.49
C GLY A 613 -18.81 -28.18 22.13
N LYS A 614 -17.87 -27.45 21.52
CA LYS A 614 -17.50 -26.09 21.96
C LYS A 614 -18.67 -25.10 21.76
N PRO A 615 -18.64 -23.91 22.41
CA PRO A 615 -19.81 -23.03 22.46
C PRO A 615 -20.55 -22.74 21.15
N LEU A 616 -19.82 -22.47 20.06
CA LEU A 616 -20.40 -22.17 18.75
C LEU A 616 -21.04 -23.39 18.07
N TYR A 617 -20.60 -24.60 18.45
CA TYR A 617 -20.96 -25.89 17.82
C TYR A 617 -21.46 -26.92 18.83
N LYS A 618 -22.06 -26.48 19.95
CA LYS A 618 -22.54 -27.34 21.05
C LYS A 618 -23.44 -28.48 20.56
N GLN A 619 -24.23 -28.22 19.53
CA GLN A 619 -25.22 -29.14 18.97
C GLN A 619 -24.64 -30.17 18.00
N PHE A 620 -23.38 -30.02 17.57
CA PHE A 620 -22.77 -30.89 16.58
C PHE A 620 -21.80 -31.87 17.24
N ASN A 621 -21.92 -33.15 16.89
CA ASN A 621 -20.82 -34.10 17.08
C ASN A 621 -19.74 -33.91 15.99
N ALA A 622 -18.60 -34.58 16.14
CA ALA A 622 -17.46 -34.40 15.24
C ALA A 622 -17.78 -34.67 13.76
N GLU A 623 -18.53 -35.74 13.45
CA GLU A 623 -18.90 -36.11 12.08
C GLU A 623 -19.87 -35.08 11.47
N GLN A 624 -20.88 -34.66 12.23
CA GLN A 624 -21.82 -33.63 11.80
C GLN A 624 -21.13 -32.29 11.55
N LEU A 625 -20.19 -31.91 12.43
CA LEU A 625 -19.43 -30.67 12.26
C LEU A 625 -18.48 -30.76 11.06
N GLU A 626 -17.85 -31.91 10.82
CA GLU A 626 -17.00 -32.11 9.65
C GLU A 626 -17.82 -31.96 8.35
N LYS A 627 -19.05 -32.50 8.33
CA LYS A 627 -19.98 -32.29 7.21
C LYS A 627 -20.36 -30.82 7.05
N LYS A 628 -20.61 -30.09 8.15
CA LYS A 628 -20.86 -28.63 8.10
C LYS A 628 -19.65 -27.86 7.57
N TYR A 629 -18.43 -28.22 7.99
CA TYR A 629 -17.18 -27.58 7.55
C TYR A 629 -16.93 -27.74 6.05
N LYS A 630 -17.32 -28.89 5.46
CA LYS A 630 -17.30 -29.12 4.01
C LYS A 630 -18.39 -28.35 3.25
N GLY A 631 -19.39 -27.83 3.97
CA GLY A 631 -20.54 -27.13 3.41
C GLY A 631 -20.26 -25.69 2.99
N ILE A 632 -21.32 -25.05 2.50
CA ILE A 632 -21.35 -23.65 2.07
C ILE A 632 -21.61 -22.75 3.28
N THR A 633 -20.89 -21.64 3.39
CA THR A 633 -21.27 -20.54 4.29
C THR A 633 -22.51 -19.85 3.75
N VAL A 634 -23.58 -19.86 4.54
CA VAL A 634 -24.81 -19.11 4.28
C VAL A 634 -24.61 -17.66 4.74
N ILE A 635 -24.96 -16.69 3.90
CA ILE A 635 -24.77 -15.26 4.18
C ILE A 635 -26.13 -14.58 4.33
N ARG A 636 -26.40 -14.04 5.52
CA ARG A 636 -27.63 -13.31 5.87
C ARG A 636 -27.36 -11.97 6.54
N ALA A 637 -26.20 -11.84 7.17
CA ALA A 637 -25.75 -10.62 7.80
C ALA A 637 -24.24 -10.41 7.64
N GLY A 638 -23.82 -9.16 7.86
CA GLY A 638 -22.45 -8.76 8.08
C GLY A 638 -22.33 -7.96 9.37
N VAL A 639 -21.30 -8.22 10.17
CA VAL A 639 -20.99 -7.43 11.37
C VAL A 639 -19.62 -6.80 11.21
N VAL A 640 -19.58 -5.46 11.12
CA VAL A 640 -18.35 -4.66 11.25
C VAL A 640 -18.25 -4.24 12.71
N PRO A 641 -17.37 -4.87 13.51
CA PRO A 641 -17.32 -4.57 14.93
C PRO A 641 -16.48 -3.31 15.21
N PRO A 642 -16.58 -2.75 16.43
CA PRO A 642 -15.60 -1.78 16.91
C PRO A 642 -14.17 -2.33 16.84
N ALA A 643 -13.22 -1.44 16.57
CA ALA A 643 -11.80 -1.79 16.55
C ALA A 643 -11.35 -2.33 17.93
N GLN A 644 -10.50 -3.37 17.98
CA GLN A 644 -10.08 -3.97 19.26
C GLN A 644 -9.20 -3.07 20.13
N GLU A 645 -8.75 -1.92 19.61
CA GLU A 645 -8.10 -0.88 20.41
C GLU A 645 -9.07 -0.06 21.27
N ILE A 646 -10.37 -0.13 21.04
CA ILE A 646 -11.38 0.48 21.91
C ILE A 646 -11.47 -0.31 23.22
N ASP A 647 -11.41 0.39 24.35
CA ASP A 647 -11.53 -0.21 25.68
C ASP A 647 -12.99 -0.52 26.01
N GLY A 648 -13.37 -1.79 25.85
CA GLY A 648 -14.67 -2.34 26.22
C GLY A 648 -14.67 -3.07 27.57
N SER A 649 -13.69 -2.82 28.46
CA SER A 649 -13.64 -3.47 29.78
C SER A 649 -14.93 -3.17 30.56
N ASN A 650 -15.58 -4.21 31.07
CA ASN A 650 -16.86 -4.09 31.76
C ASN A 650 -17.02 -5.17 32.84
N ASP A 651 -17.77 -4.83 33.90
CA ASP A 651 -18.18 -5.76 34.95
C ASP A 651 -19.44 -6.56 34.56
N GLN A 652 -19.95 -6.33 33.35
CA GLN A 652 -21.14 -6.97 32.80
C GLN A 652 -20.75 -8.25 32.05
N SER A 653 -21.73 -8.98 31.53
CA SER A 653 -21.48 -10.17 30.72
C SER A 653 -21.29 -9.87 29.22
N ASN A 654 -20.89 -8.65 28.85
CA ASN A 654 -20.71 -8.21 27.46
C ASN A 654 -19.30 -8.52 26.94
N ALA A 655 -19.16 -8.64 25.62
CA ALA A 655 -17.86 -8.75 24.98
C ALA A 655 -17.00 -7.51 25.30
N ASP A 656 -15.74 -7.74 25.65
CA ASP A 656 -14.76 -6.68 25.94
C ASP A 656 -14.08 -6.14 24.68
N LYS A 657 -14.17 -6.88 23.56
CA LYS A 657 -13.48 -6.62 22.28
C LYS A 657 -14.41 -6.92 21.12
N GLY A 658 -14.26 -6.15 20.03
CA GLY A 658 -15.10 -6.30 18.84
C GLY A 658 -14.81 -7.57 18.03
N TRP A 659 -13.63 -8.15 18.16
CA TRP A 659 -13.24 -9.42 17.54
C TRP A 659 -12.84 -10.45 18.61
N ASN A 660 -13.10 -11.73 18.40
CA ASN A 660 -12.66 -12.81 19.30
C ASN A 660 -12.36 -14.11 18.53
N ASP A 661 -11.25 -14.77 18.86
CA ASP A 661 -10.82 -16.08 18.35
C ASP A 661 -10.47 -17.08 19.47
N GLU A 662 -10.91 -16.84 20.71
CA GLU A 662 -10.50 -17.54 21.94
C GLU A 662 -10.58 -19.08 21.84
N HIS A 663 -11.59 -19.57 21.14
CA HIS A 663 -11.84 -21.00 20.97
C HIS A 663 -11.06 -21.66 19.82
N ARG A 664 -10.33 -20.86 19.03
CA ARG A 664 -9.48 -21.28 17.90
C ARG A 664 -10.20 -22.17 16.89
N TYR A 665 -11.48 -21.90 16.64
CA TYR A 665 -12.28 -22.65 15.67
C TYR A 665 -11.64 -22.65 14.28
N CYS A 666 -11.81 -23.75 13.55
CA CYS A 666 -11.21 -23.97 12.24
C CYS A 666 -9.68 -23.79 12.24
N MET A 667 -8.99 -24.20 13.32
CA MET A 667 -7.56 -23.93 13.54
C MET A 667 -7.22 -22.43 13.55
N SER A 668 -8.03 -21.63 14.24
CA SER A 668 -7.90 -20.16 14.36
C SER A 668 -8.21 -19.36 13.09
N TYR A 669 -8.89 -19.97 12.12
CA TYR A 669 -9.42 -19.24 10.95
C TYR A 669 -10.73 -18.50 11.24
N THR A 670 -11.55 -19.02 12.17
CA THR A 670 -12.84 -18.38 12.49
C THR A 670 -12.65 -17.26 13.49
N TRP A 671 -13.20 -16.10 13.15
CA TRP A 671 -13.25 -14.93 14.02
C TRP A 671 -14.72 -14.56 14.28
N CYS A 672 -15.04 -14.31 15.54
CA CYS A 672 -16.34 -13.81 15.98
C CYS A 672 -16.31 -12.29 16.08
N ALA A 673 -17.20 -11.62 15.37
CA ALA A 673 -17.42 -10.18 15.45
C ALA A 673 -18.60 -9.86 16.37
N TYR A 674 -18.48 -8.78 17.13
CA TYR A 674 -19.52 -8.24 18.01
C TYR A 674 -19.86 -6.82 17.61
N ASP A 675 -21.14 -6.56 17.33
CA ASP A 675 -21.60 -5.23 16.94
C ASP A 675 -21.58 -4.21 18.09
N SER A 676 -21.38 -4.67 19.32
CA SER A 676 -21.34 -3.84 20.50
C SER A 676 -20.46 -4.48 21.56
N ILE A 677 -19.71 -3.63 22.28
CA ILE A 677 -18.80 -4.05 23.33
C ILE A 677 -19.01 -3.22 24.60
N GLY A 678 -18.43 -3.67 25.72
CA GLY A 678 -18.39 -2.91 26.95
C GLY A 678 -19.78 -2.56 27.49
N SER A 679 -19.95 -1.31 27.91
CA SER A 679 -21.21 -0.82 28.50
C SER A 679 -22.22 -0.30 27.48
N MET A 680 -21.82 -0.21 26.20
CA MET A 680 -22.55 0.43 25.11
C MET A 680 -22.91 1.90 25.36
N SER A 681 -22.20 2.56 26.29
CA SER A 681 -22.43 3.94 26.68
C SER A 681 -21.75 4.93 25.74
N LYS A 682 -20.69 4.50 25.05
CA LYS A 682 -19.92 5.36 24.15
C LYS A 682 -20.20 5.02 22.67
N PRO A 683 -20.22 6.01 21.77
CA PRO A 683 -20.40 5.75 20.34
C PRO A 683 -19.36 4.81 19.74
N GLU A 684 -18.10 4.89 20.19
CA GLU A 684 -17.01 4.04 19.73
C GLU A 684 -17.12 2.57 20.18
N GLU A 685 -17.99 2.26 21.15
CA GLU A 685 -18.29 0.88 21.56
C GLU A 685 -19.32 0.20 20.64
N LYS A 686 -19.82 0.91 19.60
CA LYS A 686 -20.85 0.41 18.67
C LYS A 686 -20.27 0.24 17.27
N GLY A 687 -20.46 -0.95 16.73
CA GLY A 687 -20.19 -1.31 15.35
C GLY A 687 -21.44 -1.20 14.48
N LEU A 688 -21.39 -1.86 13.32
CA LEU A 688 -22.45 -1.89 12.33
C LEU A 688 -22.90 -3.33 12.09
N VAL A 689 -24.23 -3.53 12.13
CA VAL A 689 -24.87 -4.75 11.64
C VAL A 689 -25.58 -4.43 10.34
N VAL A 690 -25.26 -5.22 9.31
CA VAL A 690 -25.94 -5.18 8.03
C VAL A 690 -26.75 -6.45 7.91
N ASN A 691 -28.07 -6.32 7.74
CA ASN A 691 -28.93 -7.44 7.39
C ASN A 691 -29.20 -7.40 5.89
N PHE A 692 -28.99 -8.52 5.22
CA PHE A 692 -29.22 -8.62 3.79
C PHE A 692 -30.66 -9.04 3.52
N GLY A 693 -31.29 -8.36 2.55
CA GLY A 693 -32.66 -8.67 2.14
C GLY A 693 -32.79 -10.08 1.57
N GLU A 694 -34.02 -10.54 1.40
CA GLU A 694 -34.30 -11.86 0.82
C GLU A 694 -33.73 -11.98 -0.60
N GLU A 695 -33.91 -10.94 -1.42
CA GLU A 695 -33.39 -10.86 -2.78
C GLU A 695 -31.86 -11.03 -2.82
N GLN A 696 -31.12 -10.27 -2.00
CA GLN A 696 -29.65 -10.39 -1.90
C GLN A 696 -29.21 -11.77 -1.40
N SER A 697 -29.93 -12.30 -0.40
CA SER A 697 -29.64 -13.61 0.19
C SER A 697 -29.77 -14.74 -0.83
N ARG A 698 -30.74 -14.67 -1.76
CA ARG A 698 -30.90 -15.65 -2.84
C ARG A 698 -29.73 -15.60 -3.83
N VAL A 699 -29.21 -14.40 -4.16
CA VAL A 699 -28.01 -14.24 -4.98
C VAL A 699 -26.78 -14.85 -4.28
N PHE A 700 -26.62 -14.61 -2.98
CA PHE A 700 -25.50 -15.18 -2.21
C PHE A 700 -25.56 -16.71 -2.13
N ASP A 701 -26.75 -17.28 -1.94
CA ASP A 701 -26.94 -18.74 -1.95
C ASP A 701 -26.58 -19.33 -3.32
N PHE A 702 -26.99 -18.66 -4.40
CA PHE A 702 -26.63 -19.04 -5.76
C PHE A 702 -25.11 -18.97 -6.00
N PHE A 703 -24.44 -17.91 -5.54
CA PHE A 703 -22.98 -17.80 -5.65
C PHE A 703 -22.26 -18.86 -4.83
N GLY A 704 -22.76 -19.18 -3.63
CA GLY A 704 -22.19 -20.23 -2.80
C GLY A 704 -22.31 -21.63 -3.43
N ASP A 705 -23.46 -21.93 -4.03
CA ASP A 705 -23.64 -23.15 -4.80
C ASP A 705 -22.73 -23.19 -6.04
N LEU A 706 -22.67 -22.09 -6.79
CA LEU A 706 -21.83 -22.01 -7.99
C LEU A 706 -20.33 -22.16 -7.65
N TRP A 707 -19.88 -21.58 -6.54
CA TRP A 707 -18.49 -21.67 -6.08
C TRP A 707 -18.10 -23.08 -5.63
N LEU A 708 -18.94 -23.77 -4.85
CA LEU A 708 -18.57 -25.08 -4.27
C LEU A 708 -19.03 -26.28 -5.09
N LYS A 709 -20.20 -26.20 -5.74
CA LYS A 709 -20.78 -27.30 -6.52
C LYS A 709 -20.49 -27.16 -8.02
N GLY A 710 -20.23 -25.95 -8.51
CA GLY A 710 -20.02 -25.69 -9.93
C GLY A 710 -21.30 -25.84 -10.76
N LEU A 711 -21.11 -26.12 -12.05
CA LEU A 711 -22.20 -26.44 -12.98
C LEU A 711 -22.59 -27.91 -12.84
N ARG A 712 -23.88 -28.21 -13.03
CA ARG A 712 -24.39 -29.59 -13.13
C ARG A 712 -23.93 -30.21 -14.43
N GLU A 713 -23.67 -31.51 -14.39
CA GLU A 713 -23.41 -32.30 -15.60
C GLU A 713 -24.64 -32.27 -16.52
N ASP A 714 -24.41 -32.25 -17.84
CA ASP A 714 -25.47 -32.41 -18.83
C ASP A 714 -26.18 -33.73 -18.54
N LYS A 715 -27.51 -33.70 -18.40
CA LYS A 715 -28.27 -34.96 -18.42
C LYS A 715 -27.94 -35.66 -19.72
N PRO A 716 -27.55 -36.96 -19.71
CA PRO A 716 -27.38 -37.69 -20.95
C PRO A 716 -28.68 -37.56 -21.74
N LYS A 717 -28.59 -37.06 -22.98
CA LYS A 717 -29.74 -37.02 -23.88
C LYS A 717 -30.28 -38.45 -23.96
N GLU A 718 -31.49 -38.68 -23.44
CA GLU A 718 -32.20 -39.93 -23.68
C GLU A 718 -32.29 -40.09 -25.21
N VAL A 719 -31.65 -41.13 -25.72
CA VAL A 719 -31.58 -41.48 -27.15
C VAL A 719 -32.89 -42.12 -27.58
#